data_AF-A0A1H6D6J3-F1
#
_entry.id   AF-A0A1H6D6J3-F1
#
_cell.length_a   1.000
_cell.length_b   1.000
_cell.length_c   1.000
_cell.angle_alpha   90.00
_cell.angle_beta   90.00
_cell.angle_gamma   90.00
#
_symmetry.space_group_name_H-M   'P 1'
#
loop_
_entity.id
_entity.type
_entity.pdbx_description
1 polymer ?
#
loop_
_entity_poly.entity_id
_entity_poly.type
_entity_poly.pdbx_seq_one_letter_code
_entity_poly.pdbx_strand_id
1 'polypeptide(L)'
;MNFELPQLLLICFGYLLCLFTAAYLAEKGRLPRKLIHHPMVHALSFGVYASAWTFYGNFSMAAESGYIYLAPYLGAAATFMLTPVLLMPILRITRTYQLSSLADLFAFRFRSGRVGILTTLALLCASLPLISIQIQAVSDSLYYLNDRIGRHEIAAVFCALIALFAILFGARHASLRNSHSGLVAAIAIQSLIKVAAMLTVAAFAFFGVFDGPWGLAAWLQAVPSVLEEMQHPESRDNWQVMVLAFAGSVVVMPHMFHLAFTENVSSESLYKATWVVPLLLLLLAICVPPIYWANLASGGLAGEAKFSVLMLGNALNHPALTLVALLGGLSAASGLMIVAAVALASMMQNHLVLPLLKRPEHTRFYTWLLWLRRFLIVLLIFSCYLFYVFFGERFSLRQLGSLGLIAFVQFLPGLLATLYWPGASRNGFLLGLAGGLGVWLFALTLPLHRDMFLLDIPSGNDENWHLVTLFSLLLNMGLMILGSILFPGSDAERQSANACVLNGLKRPLGASAAAGQAEDLQAQLEPRVGTESARREINRARAELNLPAGELRPLDMLRLRSQLEYNLSGLLGPVEATAILNPQSLQASSGFRAREIHLLENQLERYDAELSGLAAELDQLRRYHRLTLQRLPIGACTLDSEQRIQFWNSELTHYTGVDDESCIGAPLWTLPAPWSDLLNDFASGDSYHKTAVQLELDGRPRWFTLHKASLDSAARGGMVLLIEDETEYQLIAKNLAHQERLASIGQFAAGVAHEIGNPVTGIACLAQNLKLETDNQEILTTGDQIVEQTDRISRIVRSLVRFAHTGRQQNSGEHLPTSLHDLAADSIRLVQLDSRTRQQQFENRVPAELQIAADPQQMLQVFINLLNNASDASPDDGRIVIDAKEEQSRIKLTITDNGSGISAQDMNRLFEPFFTTKEPGKGTGLGLSLVYNIITEHYGSIELFSPANKNQNNGTQVVITLPRYSGNLS
;
A
#
# COMPACT_ATOMS: atom_id res chain seq x y z
N MET A 1 -29.26 -54.06 22.95
CA MET A 1 -28.70 -54.96 21.90
C MET A 1 -27.19 -55.00 22.06
N ASN A 2 -26.56 -56.18 22.04
CA ASN A 2 -25.09 -56.27 22.10
C ASN A 2 -24.56 -56.30 20.67
N PHE A 3 -23.82 -55.26 20.26
CA PHE A 3 -23.15 -55.26 18.95
C PHE A 3 -21.97 -56.23 18.98
N GLU A 4 -21.74 -56.95 17.89
CA GLU A 4 -20.56 -57.80 17.80
C GLU A 4 -19.29 -56.94 17.75
N LEU A 5 -18.29 -57.33 18.54
CA LEU A 5 -17.00 -56.66 18.62
C LEU A 5 -16.33 -56.38 17.25
N PRO A 6 -16.21 -57.37 16.34
CA PRO A 6 -15.59 -57.11 15.04
C PRO A 6 -16.35 -56.05 14.24
N GLN A 7 -17.66 -55.93 14.40
CA GLN A 7 -18.46 -54.91 13.73
C GLN A 7 -18.14 -53.51 14.27
N LEU A 8 -18.09 -53.34 15.59
CA LEU A 8 -17.74 -52.05 16.21
C LEU A 8 -16.32 -51.60 15.83
N LEU A 9 -15.35 -52.51 15.87
CA LEU A 9 -13.97 -52.22 15.46
C LEU A 9 -13.86 -51.88 13.97
N LEU A 10 -14.58 -52.60 13.10
CA LEU A 10 -14.63 -52.33 11.67
C LEU A 10 -15.22 -50.95 11.38
N ILE A 11 -16.27 -50.55 12.11
CA ILE A 11 -16.90 -49.23 11.96
C ILE A 11 -15.95 -48.11 12.41
N CYS A 12 -15.31 -48.26 13.58
CA CYS A 12 -14.34 -47.28 14.08
C CYS A 12 -13.14 -47.13 13.14
N PHE A 13 -12.58 -48.25 12.68
CA PHE A 13 -11.46 -48.24 11.73
C PHE A 13 -11.88 -47.69 10.36
N GLY A 14 -13.04 -48.12 9.85
CA GLY A 14 -13.59 -47.66 8.58
C GLY A 14 -13.87 -46.16 8.56
N TYR A 15 -14.38 -45.61 9.68
CA TYR A 15 -14.56 -44.17 9.86
C TYR A 15 -13.23 -43.43 9.77
N LEU A 16 -12.23 -43.85 10.54
CA LEU A 16 -10.91 -43.20 10.53
C LEU A 16 -10.29 -43.30 9.13
N LEU A 17 -10.36 -44.45 8.48
CA LEU A 17 -9.87 -44.66 7.12
C LEU A 17 -10.59 -43.77 6.09
N CYS A 18 -11.90 -43.56 6.23
CA CYS A 18 -12.68 -42.66 5.37
C CYS A 18 -12.16 -41.22 5.48
N LEU A 19 -11.95 -40.74 6.70
CA LEU A 19 -11.36 -39.42 6.93
C LEU A 19 -9.96 -39.29 6.34
N PHE A 20 -9.13 -40.32 6.51
CA PHE A 20 -7.80 -40.33 5.91
C PHE A 20 -7.86 -40.28 4.39
N THR A 21 -8.77 -41.03 3.79
CA THR A 21 -8.98 -41.02 2.34
C THR A 21 -9.40 -39.63 1.87
N ALA A 22 -10.33 -38.97 2.57
CA ALA A 22 -10.75 -37.61 2.26
C ALA A 22 -9.58 -36.61 2.35
N ALA A 23 -8.80 -36.68 3.42
CA ALA A 23 -7.61 -35.86 3.63
C ALA A 23 -6.56 -36.07 2.53
N TYR A 24 -6.28 -37.33 2.19
CA TYR A 24 -5.31 -37.73 1.18
C TYR A 24 -5.72 -37.27 -0.23
N LEU A 25 -7.01 -37.37 -0.56
CA LEU A 25 -7.56 -36.88 -1.83
C LEU A 25 -7.49 -35.35 -1.94
N ALA A 26 -7.69 -34.63 -0.83
CA ALA A 26 -7.54 -33.18 -0.78
C ALA A 26 -6.08 -32.78 -1.03
N GLU A 27 -5.14 -33.46 -0.36
CA GLU A 27 -3.71 -33.17 -0.46
C GLU A 27 -3.13 -33.53 -1.84
N LYS A 28 -3.57 -34.63 -2.47
CA LYS A 28 -3.19 -34.98 -3.85
C LYS A 28 -3.79 -34.08 -4.93
N GLY A 29 -4.60 -33.10 -4.56
CA GLY A 29 -5.26 -32.18 -5.51
C GLY A 29 -6.28 -32.87 -6.42
N ARG A 30 -6.78 -34.06 -6.03
CA ARG A 30 -7.86 -34.74 -6.76
C ARG A 30 -9.24 -34.15 -6.46
N LEU A 31 -9.38 -33.47 -5.32
CA LEU A 31 -10.53 -32.65 -5.01
C LEU A 31 -10.38 -31.24 -5.64
N PRO A 32 -11.49 -30.59 -6.02
CA PRO A 32 -11.43 -29.26 -6.64
C PRO A 32 -10.70 -28.27 -5.74
N ARG A 33 -9.68 -27.57 -6.25
CA ARG A 33 -8.92 -26.57 -5.48
C ARG A 33 -9.81 -25.49 -4.87
N LYS A 34 -10.89 -25.11 -5.57
CA LYS A 34 -11.91 -24.16 -5.09
C LYS A 34 -12.60 -24.61 -3.81
N LEU A 35 -12.81 -25.92 -3.63
CA LEU A 35 -13.46 -26.48 -2.44
C LEU A 35 -12.49 -26.50 -1.26
N ILE A 36 -11.26 -26.98 -1.47
CA ILE A 36 -10.24 -27.13 -0.42
C ILE A 36 -9.83 -25.78 0.17
N HIS A 37 -9.63 -24.76 -0.67
CA HIS A 37 -9.21 -23.43 -0.24
C HIS A 37 -10.39 -22.51 0.07
N HIS A 38 -11.62 -23.04 0.07
CA HIS A 38 -12.79 -22.24 0.36
C HIS A 38 -12.75 -21.77 1.83
N PRO A 39 -12.98 -20.48 2.12
CA PRO A 39 -12.95 -19.98 3.50
C PRO A 39 -13.93 -20.69 4.46
N MET A 40 -15.03 -21.25 3.94
CA MET A 40 -15.96 -22.05 4.76
C MET A 40 -15.36 -23.35 5.28
N VAL A 41 -14.43 -23.99 4.56
CA VAL A 41 -13.81 -25.24 5.03
C VAL A 41 -12.96 -24.96 6.25
N HIS A 42 -12.17 -23.89 6.23
CA HIS A 42 -11.44 -23.43 7.40
C HIS A 42 -12.38 -23.01 8.54
N ALA A 43 -13.47 -22.28 8.25
CA ALA A 43 -14.42 -21.89 9.28
C ALA A 43 -15.11 -23.10 9.94
N LEU A 44 -15.47 -24.13 9.16
CA LEU A 44 -16.01 -25.39 9.65
C LEU A 44 -15.00 -26.18 10.48
N SER A 45 -13.71 -26.08 10.16
CA SER A 45 -12.65 -26.78 10.90
C SER A 45 -12.53 -26.34 12.37
N PHE A 46 -12.98 -25.13 12.71
CA PHE A 46 -13.08 -24.68 14.11
C PHE A 46 -14.11 -25.45 14.93
N GLY A 47 -14.99 -26.23 14.28
CA GLY A 47 -15.85 -27.20 14.96
C GLY A 47 -15.10 -28.35 15.65
N VAL A 48 -13.75 -28.36 15.64
CA VAL A 48 -12.94 -29.19 16.56
C VAL A 48 -13.19 -28.83 18.02
N TYR A 49 -13.50 -27.57 18.31
CA TYR A 49 -13.85 -27.13 19.66
C TYR A 49 -14.97 -27.98 20.26
N ALA A 50 -15.95 -28.36 19.44
CA ALA A 50 -16.99 -29.31 19.82
C ALA A 50 -16.40 -30.72 19.99
N SER A 51 -15.88 -30.97 21.19
CA SER A 51 -15.22 -32.21 21.61
C SER A 51 -16.19 -33.22 22.23
N ALA A 52 -15.69 -34.38 22.67
CA ALA A 52 -16.51 -35.37 23.38
C ALA A 52 -17.17 -34.81 24.64
N TRP A 53 -16.62 -33.75 25.25
CA TRP A 53 -17.29 -33.02 26.31
C TRP A 53 -18.62 -32.41 25.84
N THR A 54 -18.59 -31.65 24.75
CA THR A 54 -19.82 -31.01 24.23
C THR A 54 -20.80 -32.00 23.61
N PHE A 55 -20.31 -33.17 23.19
CA PHE A 55 -21.13 -34.20 22.56
C PHE A 55 -21.75 -35.17 23.58
N TYR A 56 -21.05 -35.54 24.64
CA TYR A 56 -21.54 -36.46 25.69
C TYR A 56 -21.69 -35.78 27.05
N GLY A 57 -20.66 -35.04 27.50
CA GLY A 57 -20.65 -34.39 28.82
C GLY A 57 -21.74 -33.32 29.03
N ASN A 58 -22.20 -32.65 27.97
CA ASN A 58 -23.26 -31.64 28.11
C ASN A 58 -24.62 -32.22 28.54
N PHE A 59 -24.87 -33.51 28.32
CA PHE A 59 -26.08 -34.16 28.82
C PHE A 59 -26.04 -34.35 30.33
N SER A 60 -24.88 -34.74 30.89
CA SER A 60 -24.68 -34.73 32.35
C SER A 60 -24.76 -33.32 32.93
N MET A 61 -24.32 -32.29 32.18
CA MET A 61 -24.49 -30.89 32.62
C MET A 61 -25.95 -30.45 32.64
N ALA A 62 -26.72 -30.82 31.62
CA ALA A 62 -28.15 -30.51 31.56
C ALA A 62 -28.93 -31.20 32.69
N ALA A 63 -28.54 -32.42 33.06
CA ALA A 63 -29.15 -33.18 34.14
C ALA A 63 -28.85 -32.57 35.53
N GLU A 64 -27.59 -32.26 35.85
CA GLU A 64 -27.23 -31.88 37.22
C GLU A 64 -27.19 -30.34 37.45
N SER A 65 -27.09 -29.54 36.39
CA SER A 65 -26.95 -28.06 36.48
C SER A 65 -27.92 -27.29 35.57
N GLY A 66 -28.94 -27.94 34.99
CA GLY A 66 -29.95 -27.29 34.17
C GLY A 66 -29.38 -26.53 32.97
N TYR A 67 -29.86 -25.31 32.70
CA TYR A 67 -29.45 -24.49 31.53
C TYR A 67 -27.96 -24.10 31.46
N ILE A 68 -27.20 -24.37 32.52
CA ILE A 68 -25.76 -24.09 32.59
C ILE A 68 -24.98 -24.91 31.54
N TYR A 69 -25.54 -26.00 31.00
CA TYR A 69 -24.98 -26.74 29.85
C TYR A 69 -24.74 -25.87 28.60
N LEU A 70 -25.37 -24.69 28.50
CA LEU A 70 -25.15 -23.74 27.40
C LEU A 70 -23.80 -23.04 27.46
N ALA A 71 -23.16 -22.98 28.63
CA ALA A 71 -21.96 -22.16 28.83
C ALA A 71 -20.76 -22.53 27.93
N PRO A 72 -20.44 -23.82 27.63
CA PRO A 72 -19.41 -24.17 26.65
C PRO A 72 -19.70 -23.61 25.25
N TYR A 73 -20.96 -23.68 24.80
CA TYR A 73 -21.36 -23.15 23.49
C TYR A 73 -21.30 -21.63 23.45
N LEU A 74 -21.85 -20.96 24.47
CA LEU A 74 -21.87 -19.50 24.56
C LEU A 74 -20.47 -18.91 24.71
N GLY A 75 -19.60 -19.52 25.51
CA GLY A 75 -18.22 -19.07 25.70
C GLY A 75 -17.44 -19.07 24.39
N ALA A 76 -17.46 -20.19 23.66
CA ALA A 76 -16.80 -20.24 22.35
C ALA A 76 -17.45 -19.33 21.32
N ALA A 77 -18.78 -19.25 21.27
CA ALA A 77 -19.47 -18.32 20.38
C ALA A 77 -19.05 -16.86 20.65
N ALA A 78 -19.00 -16.44 21.92
CA ALA A 78 -18.58 -15.10 22.31
C ALA A 78 -17.15 -14.78 21.83
N THR A 79 -16.21 -15.72 21.98
CA THR A 79 -14.83 -15.55 21.51
C THR A 79 -14.74 -15.33 19.99
N PHE A 80 -15.48 -16.13 19.20
CA PHE A 80 -15.53 -15.95 17.76
C PHE A 80 -16.31 -14.70 17.34
N MET A 81 -17.31 -14.26 18.10
CA MET A 81 -17.96 -12.96 17.87
C MET A 81 -16.98 -11.79 18.11
N LEU A 82 -16.06 -11.94 19.07
CA LEU A 82 -14.98 -10.98 19.35
C LEU A 82 -13.77 -11.08 18.40
N THR A 83 -13.89 -11.78 17.27
CA THR A 83 -12.81 -11.96 16.29
C THR A 83 -12.11 -10.64 15.89
N PRO A 84 -12.80 -9.53 15.56
CA PRO A 84 -12.14 -8.27 15.18
C PRO A 84 -11.26 -7.67 16.26
N VAL A 85 -11.66 -7.84 17.51
CA VAL A 85 -11.00 -7.23 18.67
C VAL A 85 -9.91 -8.13 19.23
N LEU A 86 -10.09 -9.45 19.18
CA LEU A 86 -9.21 -10.40 19.86
C LEU A 86 -8.43 -11.31 18.90
N LEU A 87 -9.11 -12.05 18.03
CA LEU A 87 -8.44 -13.06 17.18
C LEU A 87 -7.68 -12.44 16.00
N MET A 88 -8.19 -11.38 15.38
CA MET A 88 -7.54 -10.73 14.23
C MET A 88 -6.19 -10.10 14.58
N PRO A 89 -6.06 -9.33 15.68
CA PRO A 89 -4.76 -8.84 16.13
C PRO A 89 -3.75 -9.96 16.35
N ILE A 90 -4.17 -11.06 16.99
CA ILE A 90 -3.31 -12.23 17.20
C ILE A 90 -2.88 -12.83 15.86
N LEU A 91 -3.82 -13.02 14.92
CA LEU A 91 -3.52 -13.52 13.57
C LEU A 91 -2.52 -12.63 12.82
N ARG A 92 -2.64 -11.31 12.96
CA ARG A 92 -1.68 -10.36 12.35
C ARG A 92 -0.29 -10.53 12.96
N ILE A 93 -0.17 -10.60 14.28
CA ILE A 93 1.12 -10.77 14.97
C ILE A 93 1.76 -12.10 14.58
N THR A 94 1.00 -13.21 14.64
CA THR A 94 1.51 -14.55 14.33
C THR A 94 1.92 -14.67 12.86
N ARG A 95 1.21 -14.03 11.93
CA ARG A 95 1.61 -14.02 10.52
C ARG A 95 2.83 -13.14 10.26
N THR A 96 2.86 -11.95 10.84
CA THR A 96 3.94 -10.98 10.65
C THR A 96 5.26 -11.52 11.18
N TYR A 97 5.25 -12.06 12.41
CA TYR A 97 6.43 -12.59 13.08
C TYR A 97 6.58 -14.11 12.93
N GLN A 98 5.75 -14.75 12.10
CA GLN A 98 5.82 -16.18 11.77
C GLN A 98 5.81 -17.11 13.00
N LEU A 99 4.99 -16.76 13.98
CA LEU A 99 4.86 -17.48 15.25
C LEU A 99 3.89 -18.65 15.06
N SER A 100 4.29 -19.85 15.48
CA SER A 100 3.57 -21.10 15.17
C SER A 100 2.75 -21.67 16.33
N SER A 101 2.88 -21.09 17.52
CA SER A 101 2.25 -21.55 18.76
C SER A 101 2.09 -20.42 19.77
N LEU A 102 1.26 -20.64 20.81
CA LEU A 102 1.10 -19.69 21.91
C LEU A 102 2.42 -19.48 22.68
N ALA A 103 3.22 -20.53 22.83
CA ALA A 103 4.55 -20.43 23.45
C ALA A 103 5.50 -19.56 22.64
N ASP A 104 5.46 -19.64 21.30
CA ASP A 104 6.23 -18.74 20.44
C ASP A 104 5.79 -17.29 20.64
N LEU A 105 4.47 -17.05 20.71
CA LEU A 105 3.91 -15.70 20.93
C LEU A 105 4.43 -15.08 22.22
N PHE A 106 4.40 -15.81 23.33
CA PHE A 106 4.93 -15.30 24.60
C PHE A 106 6.46 -15.22 24.61
N ALA A 107 7.17 -16.20 24.05
CA ALA A 107 8.62 -16.14 23.95
C ALA A 107 9.10 -14.92 23.14
N PHE A 108 8.37 -14.58 22.07
CA PHE A 108 8.62 -13.39 21.26
C PHE A 108 8.27 -12.10 22.01
N ARG A 109 7.05 -12.00 22.56
CA ARG A 109 6.55 -10.81 23.28
C ARG A 109 7.43 -10.42 24.47
N PHE A 110 7.95 -11.40 25.20
CA PHE A 110 8.77 -11.22 26.40
C PHE A 110 10.28 -11.41 26.14
N ARG A 111 10.69 -11.62 24.87
CA ARG A 111 12.08 -11.85 24.43
C ARG A 111 12.84 -12.84 25.31
N SER A 112 12.22 -13.99 25.61
CA SER A 112 12.78 -14.96 26.57
C SER A 112 12.44 -16.40 26.18
N GLY A 113 13.46 -17.22 25.92
CA GLY A 113 13.29 -18.65 25.67
C GLY A 113 12.73 -19.41 26.89
N ARG A 114 13.03 -18.95 28.12
CA ARG A 114 12.49 -19.55 29.35
C ARG A 114 10.97 -19.42 29.46
N VAL A 115 10.42 -18.31 28.95
CA VAL A 115 8.97 -18.10 28.89
C VAL A 115 8.32 -19.12 27.96
N GLY A 116 8.92 -19.39 26.79
CA GLY A 116 8.47 -20.43 25.86
C GLY A 116 8.48 -21.84 26.47
N ILE A 117 9.58 -22.21 27.15
CA ILE A 117 9.71 -23.51 27.85
C ILE A 117 8.63 -23.69 28.91
N LEU A 118 8.49 -22.72 29.82
CA LEU A 118 7.54 -22.80 30.94
C LEU A 118 6.09 -22.82 30.45
N THR A 119 5.78 -22.00 29.44
CA THR A 119 4.46 -22.00 28.79
C THR A 119 4.16 -23.37 28.17
N THR A 120 5.13 -23.96 27.47
CA THR A 120 4.96 -25.29 26.83
C THR A 120 4.72 -26.38 27.86
N LEU A 121 5.50 -26.42 28.94
CA LEU A 121 5.31 -27.39 30.03
C LEU A 121 3.94 -27.23 30.70
N ALA A 122 3.54 -25.99 30.98
CA ALA A 122 2.25 -25.72 31.60
C ALA A 122 1.07 -26.10 30.69
N LEU A 123 1.14 -25.80 29.39
CA LEU A 123 0.11 -26.22 28.42
C LEU A 123 0.07 -27.73 28.21
N LEU A 124 1.22 -28.42 28.28
CA LEU A 124 1.27 -29.89 28.24
C LEU A 124 0.50 -30.48 29.44
N CYS A 125 0.80 -30.01 30.66
CA CYS A 125 0.10 -30.43 31.87
C CYS A 125 -1.42 -30.12 31.80
N ALA A 126 -1.79 -28.92 31.35
CA ALA A 126 -3.18 -28.50 31.17
C ALA A 126 -3.94 -29.35 30.13
N SER A 127 -3.24 -29.89 29.14
CA SER A 127 -3.83 -30.71 28.07
C SER A 127 -4.08 -32.16 28.47
N LEU A 128 -3.45 -32.68 29.53
CA LEU A 128 -3.62 -34.07 29.96
C LEU A 128 -5.08 -34.40 30.35
N PRO A 129 -5.78 -33.62 31.21
CA PRO A 129 -7.19 -33.87 31.51
C PRO A 129 -8.08 -33.73 30.27
N LEU A 130 -7.82 -32.73 29.43
CA LEU A 130 -8.61 -32.48 28.22
C LEU A 130 -8.58 -33.66 27.24
N ILE A 131 -7.41 -34.24 27.01
CA ILE A 131 -7.24 -35.41 26.13
C ILE A 131 -7.78 -36.66 26.82
N SER A 132 -7.59 -36.81 28.13
CA SER A 132 -8.14 -37.92 28.92
C SER A 132 -9.66 -38.04 28.81
N ILE A 133 -10.39 -36.92 28.80
CA ILE A 133 -11.85 -36.90 28.59
C ILE A 133 -12.23 -37.56 27.26
N GLN A 134 -11.44 -37.36 26.20
CA GLN A 134 -11.72 -37.94 24.89
C GLN A 134 -11.52 -39.45 24.90
N ILE A 135 -10.45 -39.91 25.55
CA ILE A 135 -10.14 -41.33 25.70
C ILE A 135 -11.24 -42.02 26.51
N GLN A 136 -11.61 -41.43 27.66
CA GLN A 136 -12.67 -41.94 28.52
C GLN A 136 -14.02 -41.99 27.81
N ALA A 137 -14.40 -40.93 27.08
CA ALA A 137 -15.67 -40.90 26.37
C ALA A 137 -15.79 -42.01 25.31
N VAL A 138 -14.74 -42.25 24.53
CA VAL A 138 -14.75 -43.31 23.50
C VAL A 138 -14.71 -44.69 24.16
N SER A 139 -13.84 -44.89 25.14
CA SER A 139 -13.70 -46.15 25.90
C SER A 139 -15.02 -46.57 26.56
N ASP A 140 -15.63 -45.65 27.33
CA ASP A 140 -16.88 -45.91 28.03
C ASP A 140 -18.05 -46.13 27.05
N SER A 141 -18.12 -45.37 25.95
CA SER A 141 -19.20 -45.54 24.96
C SER A 141 -19.15 -46.90 24.26
N LEU A 142 -17.96 -47.41 23.94
CA LEU A 142 -17.78 -48.72 23.31
C LEU A 142 -17.98 -49.86 24.31
N TYR A 143 -17.49 -49.69 25.55
CA TYR A 143 -17.71 -50.65 26.63
C TYR A 143 -19.19 -50.83 26.93
N TYR A 144 -19.98 -49.76 26.88
CA TYR A 144 -21.42 -49.82 27.07
C TYR A 144 -22.13 -50.63 25.97
N LEU A 145 -21.67 -50.55 24.71
CA LEU A 145 -22.23 -51.32 23.60
C LEU A 145 -21.78 -52.79 23.60
N ASN A 146 -20.61 -53.07 24.19
CA ASN A 146 -20.05 -54.40 24.30
C ASN A 146 -19.09 -54.49 25.51
N ASP A 147 -19.56 -55.13 26.56
CA ASP A 147 -18.88 -55.30 27.85
C ASP A 147 -17.82 -56.41 27.87
N ARG A 148 -17.64 -57.12 26.74
CA ARG A 148 -16.71 -58.27 26.65
C ARG A 148 -15.23 -57.87 26.61
N ILE A 149 -14.91 -56.61 26.27
CA ILE A 149 -13.55 -56.07 26.28
C ILE A 149 -13.39 -55.11 27.46
N GLY A 150 -12.25 -55.14 28.13
CA GLY A 150 -11.95 -54.16 29.17
C GLY A 150 -11.80 -52.72 28.63
N ARG A 151 -12.30 -51.72 29.36
CA ARG A 151 -12.15 -50.28 29.03
C ARG A 151 -10.71 -49.89 28.67
N HIS A 152 -9.72 -50.41 29.39
CA HIS A 152 -8.31 -50.11 29.11
C HIS A 152 -7.84 -50.64 27.75
N GLU A 153 -8.30 -51.81 27.31
CA GLU A 153 -7.93 -52.40 26.02
C GLU A 153 -8.51 -51.57 24.86
N ILE A 154 -9.77 -51.14 24.99
CA ILE A 154 -10.42 -50.25 24.04
C ILE A 154 -9.65 -48.92 23.93
N ALA A 155 -9.34 -48.32 25.08
CA ALA A 155 -8.57 -47.09 25.15
C ALA A 155 -7.18 -47.21 24.53
N ALA A 156 -6.49 -48.34 24.76
CA ALA A 156 -5.16 -48.59 24.20
C ALA A 156 -5.20 -48.70 22.66
N VAL A 157 -6.14 -49.47 22.11
CA VAL A 157 -6.33 -49.60 20.65
C VAL A 157 -6.68 -48.25 20.03
N PHE A 158 -7.59 -47.50 20.66
CA PHE A 158 -7.97 -46.17 20.18
C PHE A 158 -6.78 -45.21 20.19
N CYS A 159 -5.97 -45.17 21.27
CA CYS A 159 -4.77 -44.34 21.34
C CYS A 159 -3.73 -44.72 20.29
N ALA A 160 -3.52 -46.02 20.04
CA ALA A 160 -2.61 -46.49 18.99
C ALA A 160 -3.05 -46.04 17.60
N LEU A 161 -4.35 -46.14 17.30
CA LEU A 161 -4.93 -45.62 16.06
C LEU A 161 -4.74 -44.10 15.96
N ILE A 162 -5.10 -43.33 16.98
CA ILE A 162 -4.93 -41.87 16.96
C ILE A 162 -3.46 -41.47 16.79
N ALA A 163 -2.51 -42.18 17.41
CA ALA A 163 -1.09 -41.92 17.23
C ALA A 163 -0.61 -42.18 15.79
N LEU A 164 -1.04 -43.29 15.19
CA LEU A 164 -0.76 -43.59 13.79
C LEU A 164 -1.28 -42.48 12.86
N PHE A 165 -2.54 -42.08 13.05
CA PHE A 165 -3.16 -41.02 12.25
C PHE A 165 -2.49 -39.66 12.47
N ALA A 166 -2.18 -39.28 13.71
CA ALA A 166 -1.46 -38.05 14.02
C ALA A 166 -0.04 -38.05 13.40
N ILE A 167 0.65 -39.19 13.33
CA ILE A 167 1.94 -39.30 12.63
C ILE A 167 1.78 -39.08 11.12
N LEU A 168 0.77 -39.70 10.51
CA LEU A 168 0.51 -39.61 9.07
C LEU A 168 0.25 -38.17 8.62
N PHE A 169 -0.40 -37.36 9.47
CA PHE A 169 -0.69 -35.95 9.18
C PHE A 169 0.37 -34.97 9.70
N GLY A 170 0.83 -35.09 10.94
CA GLY A 170 1.68 -34.10 11.61
C GLY A 170 3.18 -34.22 11.36
N ALA A 171 3.65 -35.39 10.91
CA ALA A 171 5.07 -35.68 10.69
C ALA A 171 5.38 -36.14 9.25
N ARG A 172 4.64 -35.57 8.29
CA ARG A 172 4.84 -35.79 6.85
C ARG A 172 5.78 -34.75 6.23
N HIS A 173 5.72 -33.49 6.68
CA HIS A 173 6.57 -32.39 6.21
C HIS A 173 7.39 -31.80 7.36
N ALA A 174 8.68 -31.51 7.10
CA ALA A 174 9.59 -31.01 8.12
C ALA A 174 9.30 -29.54 8.48
N SER A 175 8.83 -28.74 7.52
CA SER A 175 8.40 -27.36 7.75
C SER A 175 6.99 -27.30 8.34
N LEU A 176 6.83 -26.55 9.43
CA LEU A 176 5.58 -26.42 10.18
C LEU A 176 4.49 -25.54 9.51
N ARG A 177 4.81 -24.90 8.37
CA ARG A 177 4.00 -23.82 7.78
C ARG A 177 3.51 -24.10 6.35
N ASN A 178 3.84 -25.26 5.78
CA ASN A 178 3.14 -25.68 4.55
C ASN A 178 1.73 -26.09 4.97
N SER A 179 0.72 -25.33 4.53
CA SER A 179 -0.67 -25.54 4.90
C SER A 179 -1.05 -27.00 4.72
N HIS A 180 -1.41 -27.69 5.81
CA HIS A 180 -1.93 -29.05 5.74
C HIS A 180 -3.40 -28.98 5.31
N SER A 181 -3.62 -28.58 4.06
CA SER A 181 -4.95 -28.43 3.47
C SER A 181 -5.78 -29.72 3.56
N GLY A 182 -5.10 -30.87 3.52
CA GLY A 182 -5.72 -32.18 3.77
C GLY A 182 -6.19 -32.38 5.22
N LEU A 183 -5.41 -31.94 6.22
CA LEU A 183 -5.77 -32.04 7.64
C LEU A 183 -6.99 -31.15 7.95
N VAL A 184 -6.97 -29.89 7.51
CA VAL A 184 -8.09 -28.95 7.71
C VAL A 184 -9.38 -29.46 7.05
N ALA A 185 -9.29 -29.99 5.84
CA ALA A 185 -10.45 -30.55 5.14
C ALA A 185 -11.05 -31.76 5.86
N ALA A 186 -10.20 -32.68 6.35
CA ALA A 186 -10.65 -33.84 7.13
C ALA A 186 -11.40 -33.41 8.39
N ILE A 187 -10.87 -32.40 9.08
CA ILE A 187 -11.47 -31.84 10.28
C ILE A 187 -12.82 -31.16 9.98
N ALA A 188 -12.93 -30.41 8.89
CA ALA A 188 -14.20 -29.81 8.49
C ALA A 188 -15.28 -30.89 8.23
N ILE A 189 -14.90 -32.00 7.59
CA ILE A 189 -15.78 -33.16 7.39
C ILE A 189 -16.18 -33.78 8.74
N GLN A 190 -15.25 -33.92 9.68
CA GLN A 190 -15.56 -34.39 11.04
C GLN A 190 -16.61 -33.50 11.71
N SER A 191 -16.44 -32.18 11.67
CA SER A 191 -17.41 -31.24 12.24
C SER A 191 -18.80 -31.36 11.62
N LEU A 192 -18.90 -31.60 10.31
CA LEU A 192 -20.18 -31.88 9.64
C LEU A 192 -20.80 -33.21 10.11
N ILE A 193 -20.00 -34.28 10.26
CA ILE A 193 -20.47 -35.57 10.76
C ILE A 193 -21.05 -35.43 12.18
N LYS A 194 -20.40 -34.66 13.06
CA LYS A 194 -20.89 -34.40 14.42
C LYS A 194 -22.27 -33.74 14.43
N VAL A 195 -22.42 -32.66 13.65
CA VAL A 195 -23.67 -31.89 13.57
C VAL A 195 -24.78 -32.74 12.95
N ALA A 196 -24.48 -33.45 11.86
CA ALA A 196 -25.43 -34.34 11.21
C ALA A 196 -25.89 -35.47 12.14
N ALA A 197 -24.97 -36.08 12.89
CA ALA A 197 -25.30 -37.12 13.86
C ALA A 197 -26.22 -36.58 14.95
N MET A 198 -25.88 -35.43 15.55
CA MET A 198 -26.68 -34.83 16.63
C MET A 198 -28.07 -34.41 16.14
N LEU A 199 -28.16 -33.77 14.97
CA LEU A 199 -29.46 -33.38 14.38
C LEU A 199 -30.32 -34.60 14.02
N THR A 200 -29.71 -35.68 13.53
CA THR A 200 -30.44 -36.91 13.21
C THR A 200 -31.04 -37.53 14.48
N VAL A 201 -30.25 -37.62 15.55
CA VAL A 201 -30.73 -38.15 16.84
C VAL A 201 -31.78 -37.22 17.45
N ALA A 202 -31.60 -35.90 17.38
CA ALA A 202 -32.59 -34.94 17.87
C ALA A 202 -33.90 -34.97 17.08
N ALA A 203 -33.84 -35.10 15.75
CA ALA A 203 -35.03 -35.23 14.92
C ALA A 203 -35.79 -36.53 15.25
N PHE A 204 -35.08 -37.63 15.46
CA PHE A 204 -35.70 -38.89 15.87
C PHE A 204 -36.27 -38.83 17.29
N ALA A 205 -35.60 -38.14 18.22
CA ALA A 205 -36.13 -37.85 19.55
C ALA A 205 -37.43 -37.05 19.46
N PHE A 206 -37.44 -35.98 18.67
CA PHE A 206 -38.56 -35.05 18.58
C PHE A 206 -39.79 -35.64 17.87
N PHE A 207 -39.60 -36.36 16.76
CA PHE A 207 -40.71 -36.95 16.01
C PHE A 207 -41.04 -38.39 16.42
N GLY A 208 -40.05 -39.17 16.86
CA GLY A 208 -40.24 -40.59 17.18
C GLY A 208 -40.68 -40.85 18.62
N VAL A 209 -40.33 -39.98 19.57
CA VAL A 209 -40.74 -40.13 20.99
C VAL A 209 -41.89 -39.19 21.34
N PHE A 210 -41.87 -37.97 20.84
CA PHE A 210 -42.84 -36.93 21.21
C PHE A 210 -43.91 -36.66 20.14
N ASP A 211 -43.90 -37.34 18.99
CA ASP A 211 -44.84 -37.10 17.89
C ASP A 211 -44.95 -35.62 17.44
N GLY A 212 -43.87 -34.84 17.60
CA GLY A 212 -43.79 -33.44 17.19
C GLY A 212 -43.98 -32.41 18.31
N PRO A 213 -44.20 -31.11 17.97
CA PRO A 213 -44.14 -30.00 18.94
C PRO A 213 -45.27 -30.07 19.98
N TRP A 214 -46.45 -30.53 19.57
CA TRP A 214 -47.61 -30.62 20.45
C TRP A 214 -47.46 -31.75 21.47
N GLY A 215 -46.92 -32.90 21.08
CA GLY A 215 -46.70 -34.01 22.02
C GLY A 215 -45.56 -33.73 22.98
N LEU A 216 -44.49 -33.02 22.55
CA LEU A 216 -43.47 -32.53 23.48
C LEU A 216 -44.07 -31.55 24.51
N ALA A 217 -44.90 -30.60 24.06
CA ALA A 217 -45.57 -29.66 24.96
C ALA A 217 -46.49 -30.38 25.95
N ALA A 218 -47.25 -31.38 25.49
CA ALA A 218 -48.10 -32.19 26.35
C ALA A 218 -47.30 -32.99 27.38
N TRP A 219 -46.16 -33.57 26.99
CA TRP A 219 -45.29 -34.31 27.91
C TRP A 219 -44.65 -33.39 28.97
N LEU A 220 -44.17 -32.21 28.57
CA LEU A 220 -43.63 -31.22 29.51
C LEU A 220 -44.68 -30.71 30.50
N GLN A 221 -45.95 -30.59 30.08
CA GLN A 221 -47.06 -30.27 30.99
C GLN A 221 -47.39 -31.43 31.94
N ALA A 222 -47.22 -32.68 31.49
CA ALA A 222 -47.46 -33.86 32.31
C ALA A 222 -46.35 -34.10 33.35
N VAL A 223 -45.12 -33.66 33.08
CA VAL A 223 -43.95 -33.83 33.98
C VAL A 223 -43.28 -32.46 34.22
N PRO A 224 -43.94 -31.53 34.95
CA PRO A 224 -43.42 -30.17 35.14
C PRO A 224 -42.11 -30.14 35.94
N SER A 225 -41.87 -31.15 36.79
CA SER A 225 -40.66 -31.27 37.60
C SER A 225 -39.37 -31.26 36.78
N VAL A 226 -39.38 -31.83 35.56
CA VAL A 226 -38.20 -31.83 34.66
C VAL A 226 -37.86 -30.41 34.21
N LEU A 227 -38.86 -29.58 33.94
CA LEU A 227 -38.64 -28.18 33.54
C LEU A 227 -38.22 -27.32 34.74
N GLU A 228 -38.82 -27.54 35.91
CA GLU A 228 -38.45 -26.88 37.16
C GLU A 228 -37.00 -27.18 37.55
N GLU A 229 -36.55 -28.44 37.45
CA GLU A 229 -35.16 -28.85 37.72
C GLU A 229 -34.16 -28.19 36.76
N MET A 230 -34.53 -27.96 35.48
CA MET A 230 -33.69 -27.22 34.55
C MET A 230 -33.62 -25.71 34.84
N GLN A 231 -34.71 -25.11 35.36
CA GLN A 231 -34.79 -23.67 35.68
C GLN A 231 -34.15 -23.34 37.03
N HIS A 232 -34.31 -24.23 38.01
CA HIS A 232 -33.87 -24.07 39.39
C HIS A 232 -33.05 -25.30 39.82
N PRO A 233 -31.85 -25.52 39.26
CA PRO A 233 -31.01 -26.63 39.68
C PRO A 233 -30.64 -26.49 41.16
N GLU A 234 -30.54 -27.63 41.87
CA GLU A 234 -30.13 -27.65 43.28
C GLU A 234 -28.71 -27.07 43.49
N SER A 235 -27.86 -27.15 42.46
CA SER A 235 -26.51 -26.60 42.45
C SER A 235 -26.51 -25.09 42.11
N ARG A 236 -25.99 -24.25 43.02
CA ARG A 236 -25.76 -22.81 42.78
C ARG A 236 -24.49 -22.57 41.95
N ASP A 237 -24.40 -23.19 40.79
CA ASP A 237 -23.26 -22.98 39.88
C ASP A 237 -23.27 -21.58 39.26
N ASN A 238 -22.13 -20.91 39.27
CA ASN A 238 -21.97 -19.57 38.72
C ASN A 238 -21.73 -19.64 37.20
N TRP A 239 -22.81 -19.56 36.43
CA TRP A 239 -22.77 -19.68 34.96
C TRP A 239 -21.87 -18.64 34.29
N GLN A 240 -21.75 -17.43 34.86
CA GLN A 240 -20.92 -16.35 34.31
C GLN A 240 -19.44 -16.73 34.30
N VAL A 241 -18.96 -17.33 35.40
CA VAL A 241 -17.56 -17.79 35.50
C VAL A 241 -17.29 -18.87 34.47
N MET A 242 -18.26 -19.75 34.22
CA MET A 242 -18.09 -20.82 33.24
C MET A 242 -18.05 -20.31 31.80
N VAL A 243 -18.95 -19.40 31.44
CA VAL A 243 -18.94 -18.74 30.11
C VAL A 243 -17.61 -18.03 29.89
N LEU A 244 -17.13 -17.27 30.89
CA LEU A 244 -15.84 -16.58 30.81
C LEU A 244 -14.66 -17.56 30.67
N ALA A 245 -14.66 -18.64 31.46
CA ALA A 245 -13.59 -19.63 31.42
C ALA A 245 -13.55 -20.36 30.07
N PHE A 246 -14.70 -20.72 29.49
CA PHE A 246 -14.78 -21.28 28.13
C PHE A 246 -14.35 -20.27 27.07
N ALA A 247 -14.83 -19.02 27.13
CA ALA A 247 -14.44 -17.98 26.20
C ALA A 247 -12.91 -17.76 26.20
N GLY A 248 -12.32 -17.62 27.38
CA GLY A 248 -10.87 -17.44 27.53
C GLY A 248 -10.05 -18.63 27.02
N SER A 249 -10.49 -19.84 27.33
CA SER A 249 -9.74 -21.07 27.02
C SER A 249 -9.72 -21.40 25.53
N VAL A 250 -10.77 -21.05 24.77
CA VAL A 250 -10.87 -21.33 23.33
C VAL A 250 -9.65 -20.83 22.55
N VAL A 251 -9.13 -19.66 22.90
CA VAL A 251 -8.02 -19.03 22.16
C VAL A 251 -6.66 -19.58 22.60
N VAL A 252 -6.55 -19.94 23.88
CA VAL A 252 -5.32 -20.41 24.51
C VAL A 252 -5.03 -21.87 24.18
N MET A 253 -6.08 -22.68 24.02
CA MET A 253 -5.96 -24.12 23.78
C MET A 253 -5.04 -24.40 22.57
N PRO A 254 -4.00 -25.25 22.72
CA PRO A 254 -2.97 -25.44 21.70
C PRO A 254 -3.50 -25.82 20.31
N HIS A 255 -4.51 -26.70 20.27
CA HIS A 255 -5.13 -27.16 19.02
C HIS A 255 -5.96 -26.07 18.34
N MET A 256 -6.69 -25.26 19.11
CA MET A 256 -7.45 -24.13 18.57
C MET A 256 -6.51 -23.03 18.09
N PHE A 257 -5.47 -22.70 18.87
CA PHE A 257 -4.45 -21.74 18.47
C PHE A 257 -3.76 -22.16 17.16
N HIS A 258 -3.35 -23.43 17.07
CA HIS A 258 -2.72 -23.98 15.88
C HIS A 258 -3.64 -23.92 14.65
N LEU A 259 -4.91 -24.32 14.78
CA LEU A 259 -5.91 -24.20 13.69
C LEU A 259 -6.18 -22.74 13.30
N ALA A 260 -6.28 -21.85 14.28
CA ALA A 260 -6.67 -20.46 14.06
C ALA A 260 -5.58 -19.60 13.42
N PHE A 261 -4.33 -19.87 13.75
CA PHE A 261 -3.22 -18.98 13.43
C PHE A 261 -2.10 -19.62 12.60
N THR A 262 -1.89 -20.94 12.74
CA THR A 262 -0.81 -21.65 12.04
C THR A 262 -1.31 -22.28 10.73
N GLU A 263 -2.44 -22.98 10.78
CA GLU A 263 -3.03 -23.65 9.61
C GLU A 263 -3.97 -22.73 8.79
N ASN A 264 -4.46 -21.64 9.39
CA ASN A 264 -5.38 -20.74 8.69
C ASN A 264 -4.64 -19.75 7.78
N VAL A 265 -4.78 -19.96 6.47
CA VAL A 265 -4.05 -19.21 5.44
C VAL A 265 -4.72 -17.87 5.11
N SER A 266 -6.03 -17.67 5.37
CA SER A 266 -6.75 -16.46 4.96
C SER A 266 -7.37 -15.68 6.12
N SER A 267 -7.32 -14.34 6.07
CA SER A 267 -8.00 -13.48 7.06
C SER A 267 -9.52 -13.57 6.90
N GLU A 268 -10.00 -13.80 5.67
CA GLU A 268 -11.41 -13.94 5.32
C GLU A 268 -12.05 -15.18 5.99
N SER A 269 -11.31 -16.29 6.10
CA SER A 269 -11.75 -17.49 6.82
C SER A 269 -12.08 -17.19 8.28
N LEU A 270 -11.25 -16.35 8.93
CA LEU A 270 -11.43 -16.00 10.33
C LEU A 270 -12.62 -15.04 10.52
N TYR A 271 -12.83 -14.09 9.62
CA TYR A 271 -14.04 -13.26 9.58
C TYR A 271 -15.32 -14.08 9.39
N LYS A 272 -15.29 -15.07 8.50
CA LYS A 272 -16.44 -15.96 8.28
C LYS A 272 -16.71 -16.86 9.49
N ALA A 273 -15.67 -17.25 10.24
CA ALA A 273 -15.82 -18.00 11.47
C ALA A 273 -16.64 -17.27 12.55
N THR A 274 -16.68 -15.92 12.53
CA THR A 274 -17.51 -15.09 13.41
C THR A 274 -18.99 -15.48 13.40
N TRP A 275 -19.51 -15.97 12.27
CA TRP A 275 -20.90 -16.43 12.16
C TRP A 275 -21.03 -17.95 12.05
N VAL A 276 -20.12 -18.60 11.32
CA VAL A 276 -20.19 -20.06 11.09
C VAL A 276 -20.01 -20.84 12.38
N VAL A 277 -19.07 -20.45 13.25
CA VAL A 277 -18.80 -21.19 14.48
C VAL A 277 -19.95 -21.05 15.49
N PRO A 278 -20.46 -19.84 15.80
CA PRO A 278 -21.65 -19.71 16.62
C PRO A 278 -22.86 -20.48 16.08
N LEU A 279 -23.09 -20.47 14.76
CA LEU A 279 -24.18 -21.24 14.15
C LEU A 279 -24.00 -22.76 14.36
N LEU A 280 -22.80 -23.28 14.15
CA LEU A 280 -22.49 -24.70 14.35
C LEU A 280 -22.70 -25.11 15.83
N LEU A 281 -22.25 -24.27 16.76
CA LEU A 281 -22.45 -24.51 18.20
C LEU A 281 -23.91 -24.41 18.62
N LEU A 282 -24.67 -23.47 18.03
CA LEU A 282 -26.11 -23.34 18.26
C LEU A 282 -26.86 -24.58 17.80
N LEU A 283 -26.54 -25.11 16.62
CA LEU A 283 -27.16 -26.34 16.11
C LEU A 283 -26.92 -27.54 17.04
N LEU A 284 -25.72 -27.66 17.60
CA LEU A 284 -25.42 -28.69 18.61
C LEU A 284 -26.17 -28.45 19.92
N ALA A 285 -26.20 -27.20 20.40
CA ALA A 285 -26.83 -26.84 21.67
C ALA A 285 -28.35 -27.09 21.67
N ILE A 286 -29.05 -26.72 20.60
CA ILE A 286 -30.51 -26.91 20.47
C ILE A 286 -30.90 -28.40 20.48
N CYS A 287 -30.00 -29.28 20.05
CA CYS A 287 -30.26 -30.72 20.07
C CYS A 287 -30.24 -31.34 21.47
N VAL A 288 -29.59 -30.70 22.45
CA VAL A 288 -29.38 -31.30 23.78
C VAL A 288 -30.70 -31.53 24.53
N PRO A 289 -31.60 -30.53 24.71
CA PRO A 289 -32.84 -30.75 25.47
C PRO A 289 -33.77 -31.81 24.86
N PRO A 290 -34.08 -31.82 23.55
CA PRO A 290 -34.95 -32.83 22.97
C PRO A 290 -34.42 -34.25 23.15
N ILE A 291 -33.11 -34.46 22.98
CA ILE A 291 -32.49 -35.79 23.16
C ILE A 291 -32.50 -36.19 24.64
N TYR A 292 -32.17 -35.27 25.53
CA TYR A 292 -32.17 -35.51 26.97
C TYR A 292 -33.57 -35.91 27.47
N TRP A 293 -34.58 -35.11 27.13
CA TRP A 293 -35.97 -35.38 27.52
C TRP A 293 -36.50 -36.67 26.89
N ALA A 294 -36.17 -36.97 25.64
CA ALA A 294 -36.58 -38.22 25.00
C ALA A 294 -35.98 -39.45 25.70
N ASN A 295 -34.74 -39.35 26.20
CA ASN A 295 -34.12 -40.40 27.00
C ASN A 295 -34.89 -40.64 28.31
N LEU A 296 -35.27 -39.56 29.02
CA LEU A 296 -36.09 -39.64 30.24
C LEU A 296 -37.49 -40.23 29.96
N ALA A 297 -38.14 -39.75 28.89
CA ALA A 297 -39.47 -40.23 28.48
C ALA A 297 -39.47 -41.72 28.10
N SER A 298 -38.34 -42.23 27.61
CA SER A 298 -38.16 -43.64 27.24
C SER A 298 -37.74 -44.54 28.41
N GLY A 299 -37.78 -44.03 29.65
CA GLY A 299 -37.43 -44.78 30.87
C GLY A 299 -35.95 -44.74 31.26
N GLY A 300 -35.16 -43.85 30.64
CA GLY A 300 -33.78 -43.60 31.03
C GLY A 300 -33.69 -42.88 32.38
N LEU A 301 -32.69 -43.23 33.20
CA LEU A 301 -32.45 -42.59 34.50
C LEU A 301 -31.64 -41.30 34.32
N ALA A 302 -32.02 -40.24 35.06
CA ALA A 302 -31.31 -38.95 35.04
C ALA A 302 -29.83 -39.09 35.46
N GLY A 303 -29.51 -40.03 36.37
CA GLY A 303 -28.13 -40.31 36.80
C GLY A 303 -27.22 -40.94 35.73
N GLU A 304 -27.77 -41.41 34.60
CA GLU A 304 -27.00 -41.98 33.48
C GLU A 304 -26.97 -41.06 32.25
N ALA A 305 -27.28 -39.77 32.43
CA ALA A 305 -27.48 -38.81 31.33
C ALA A 305 -26.28 -38.66 30.37
N LYS A 306 -25.05 -38.97 30.79
CA LYS A 306 -23.81 -38.81 29.99
C LYS A 306 -23.89 -39.43 28.59
N PHE A 307 -24.59 -40.56 28.42
CA PHE A 307 -24.72 -41.25 27.14
C PHE A 307 -26.14 -41.21 26.57
N SER A 308 -26.96 -40.21 26.94
CA SER A 308 -28.35 -40.07 26.47
C SER A 308 -28.49 -40.21 24.93
N VAL A 309 -27.58 -39.62 24.16
CA VAL A 309 -27.55 -39.73 22.67
C VAL A 309 -27.41 -41.18 22.21
N LEU A 310 -26.60 -41.98 22.91
CA LEU A 310 -26.36 -43.39 22.60
C LEU A 310 -27.50 -44.29 23.12
N MET A 311 -27.97 -44.00 24.33
CA MET A 311 -29.02 -44.75 25.04
C MET A 311 -30.34 -44.67 24.31
N LEU A 312 -30.69 -43.51 23.75
CA LEU A 312 -31.94 -43.33 23.03
C LEU A 312 -32.10 -44.33 21.87
N GLY A 313 -31.04 -44.58 21.10
CA GLY A 313 -31.07 -45.58 20.02
C GLY A 313 -31.32 -47.01 20.51
N ASN A 314 -30.79 -47.36 21.69
CA ASN A 314 -31.03 -48.65 22.31
C ASN A 314 -32.44 -48.74 22.91
N ALA A 315 -32.92 -47.68 23.56
CA ALA A 315 -34.27 -47.61 24.14
C ALA A 315 -35.35 -47.73 23.06
N LEU A 316 -35.12 -47.15 21.88
CA LEU A 316 -36.02 -47.22 20.73
C LEU A 316 -35.80 -48.45 19.83
N ASN A 317 -34.93 -49.39 20.23
CA ASN A 317 -34.56 -50.59 19.47
C ASN A 317 -34.13 -50.32 18.02
N HIS A 318 -33.45 -49.19 17.77
CA HIS A 318 -33.04 -48.76 16.43
C HIS A 318 -31.50 -48.74 16.30
N PRO A 319 -30.86 -49.85 15.88
CA PRO A 319 -29.40 -50.00 15.92
C PRO A 319 -28.66 -48.99 15.03
N ALA A 320 -29.27 -48.57 13.92
CA ALA A 320 -28.69 -47.54 13.05
C ALA A 320 -28.55 -46.19 13.76
N LEU A 321 -29.46 -45.86 14.70
CA LEU A 321 -29.42 -44.60 15.45
C LEU A 321 -28.26 -44.62 16.45
N THR A 322 -28.08 -45.74 17.14
CA THR A 322 -26.92 -45.96 18.03
C THR A 322 -25.60 -45.87 17.28
N LEU A 323 -25.51 -46.38 16.06
CA LEU A 323 -24.31 -46.26 15.23
C LEU A 323 -24.04 -44.82 14.78
N VAL A 324 -25.08 -44.06 14.42
CA VAL A 324 -24.94 -42.62 14.10
C VAL A 324 -24.43 -41.83 15.31
N ALA A 325 -24.98 -42.10 16.50
CA ALA A 325 -24.51 -41.50 17.75
C ALA A 325 -23.04 -41.85 18.04
N LEU A 326 -22.66 -43.13 17.87
CA LEU A 326 -21.29 -43.59 18.06
C LEU A 326 -20.31 -42.91 17.10
N LEU A 327 -20.65 -42.80 15.82
CA LEU A 327 -19.84 -42.09 14.82
C LEU A 327 -19.69 -40.60 15.15
N GLY A 328 -20.75 -39.95 15.62
CA GLY A 328 -20.72 -38.57 16.10
C GLY A 328 -19.75 -38.39 17.28
N GLY A 329 -19.81 -39.28 18.27
CA GLY A 329 -18.90 -39.26 19.42
C GLY A 329 -17.44 -39.56 19.08
N LEU A 330 -17.19 -40.56 18.24
CA LEU A 330 -15.86 -40.87 17.71
C LEU A 330 -15.29 -39.67 16.93
N SER A 331 -16.14 -38.95 16.21
CA SER A 331 -15.78 -37.71 15.52
C SER A 331 -15.43 -36.58 16.48
N ALA A 332 -16.21 -36.41 17.54
CA ALA A 332 -15.96 -35.41 18.58
C ALA A 332 -14.60 -35.62 19.27
N ALA A 333 -14.23 -36.87 19.55
CA ALA A 333 -12.98 -37.22 20.22
C ALA A 333 -11.75 -37.17 19.28
N SER A 334 -11.82 -37.84 18.12
CA SER A 334 -10.66 -38.06 17.25
C SER A 334 -10.06 -36.76 16.68
N GLY A 335 -10.88 -35.83 16.22
CA GLY A 335 -10.42 -34.56 15.65
C GLY A 335 -9.61 -33.72 16.64
N LEU A 336 -10.09 -33.62 17.89
CA LEU A 336 -9.39 -32.91 18.96
C LEU A 336 -8.02 -33.55 19.24
N MET A 337 -7.98 -34.87 19.44
CA MET A 337 -6.76 -35.56 19.82
C MET A 337 -5.68 -35.48 18.73
N ILE A 338 -6.06 -35.61 17.45
CA ILE A 338 -5.12 -35.52 16.33
C ILE A 338 -4.47 -34.13 16.30
N VAL A 339 -5.27 -33.06 16.30
CA VAL A 339 -4.74 -31.68 16.20
C VAL A 339 -3.95 -31.31 17.46
N ALA A 340 -4.43 -31.68 18.64
CA ALA A 340 -3.72 -31.43 19.89
C ALA A 340 -2.36 -32.13 19.92
N ALA A 341 -2.28 -33.38 19.46
CA ALA A 341 -1.02 -34.11 19.40
C ALA A 341 -0.02 -33.46 18.44
N VAL A 342 -0.47 -33.01 17.26
CA VAL A 342 0.40 -32.31 16.29
C VAL A 342 0.89 -30.97 16.84
N ALA A 343 -0.01 -30.16 17.40
CA ALA A 343 0.31 -28.85 17.97
C ALA A 343 1.30 -28.97 19.15
N LEU A 344 1.01 -29.85 20.11
CA LEU A 344 1.84 -30.03 21.30
C LEU A 344 3.19 -30.67 20.96
N ALA A 345 3.24 -31.67 20.06
CA ALA A 345 4.51 -32.26 19.65
C ALA A 345 5.43 -31.23 18.96
N SER A 346 4.86 -30.33 18.14
CA SER A 346 5.60 -29.20 17.56
C SER A 346 6.14 -28.25 18.63
N MET A 347 5.31 -27.89 19.61
CA MET A 347 5.73 -27.01 20.72
C MET A 347 6.84 -27.64 21.56
N MET A 348 6.71 -28.92 21.91
CA MET A 348 7.72 -29.68 22.65
C MET A 348 9.02 -29.75 21.84
N GLN A 349 8.93 -30.02 20.54
CA GLN A 349 10.09 -30.04 19.66
C GLN A 349 10.85 -28.70 19.71
N ASN A 350 10.15 -27.57 19.54
CA ASN A 350 10.77 -26.25 19.42
C ASN A 350 11.31 -25.70 20.75
N HIS A 351 10.55 -25.84 21.84
CA HIS A 351 10.91 -25.21 23.12
C HIS A 351 11.62 -26.14 24.09
N LEU A 352 11.29 -27.43 24.09
CA LEU A 352 11.82 -28.36 25.10
C LEU A 352 13.02 -29.15 24.57
N VAL A 353 12.93 -29.64 23.34
CA VAL A 353 13.86 -30.65 22.83
C VAL A 353 15.03 -30.00 22.07
N LEU A 354 14.75 -29.12 21.11
CA LEU A 354 15.78 -28.46 20.30
C LEU A 354 16.79 -27.61 21.10
N PRO A 355 16.41 -26.92 22.19
CA PRO A 355 17.38 -26.18 22.99
C PRO A 355 18.31 -27.07 23.82
N LEU A 356 17.92 -28.32 24.11
CA LEU A 356 18.67 -29.23 24.99
C LEU A 356 19.55 -30.24 24.24
N LEU A 357 19.21 -30.58 22.99
CA LEU A 357 19.94 -31.56 22.19
C LEU A 357 20.99 -30.92 21.27
N LYS A 358 22.19 -31.51 21.24
CA LYS A 358 23.21 -31.18 20.23
C LYS A 358 22.72 -31.65 18.85
N ARG A 359 22.69 -30.73 17.89
CA ARG A 359 22.20 -30.99 16.52
C ARG A 359 23.17 -31.94 15.78
N PRO A 360 22.66 -32.98 15.08
CA PRO A 360 23.51 -33.87 14.28
C PRO A 360 24.03 -33.15 13.03
N GLU A 361 25.28 -33.43 12.66
CA GLU A 361 25.96 -32.82 11.53
C GLU A 361 25.56 -33.42 10.15
N HIS A 362 25.42 -32.52 9.17
CA HIS A 362 25.69 -32.68 7.73
C HIS A 362 24.70 -33.29 6.71
N THR A 363 23.58 -33.97 6.99
CA THR A 363 22.63 -34.33 5.88
C THR A 363 21.24 -34.83 6.28
N ARG A 364 21.06 -35.31 7.53
CA ARG A 364 19.78 -35.89 7.99
C ARG A 364 18.97 -34.98 8.91
N PHE A 365 19.29 -33.69 9.02
CA PHE A 365 18.62 -32.78 9.96
C PHE A 365 17.09 -32.78 9.80
N TYR A 366 16.58 -32.62 8.58
CA TYR A 366 15.14 -32.67 8.28
C TYR A 366 14.50 -34.02 8.64
N THR A 367 15.15 -35.12 8.29
CA THR A 367 14.69 -36.48 8.59
C THR A 367 14.70 -36.75 10.10
N TRP A 368 15.69 -36.23 10.81
CA TRP A 368 15.80 -36.31 12.27
C TRP A 368 14.69 -35.52 12.94
N LEU A 369 14.40 -34.28 12.50
CA LEU A 369 13.26 -33.50 13.01
C LEU A 369 11.93 -34.23 12.82
N LEU A 370 11.74 -34.90 11.67
CA LEU A 370 10.53 -35.68 11.40
C LEU A 370 10.39 -36.88 12.36
N TRP A 371 11.44 -37.69 12.52
CA TRP A 371 11.42 -38.82 13.45
C TRP A 371 11.26 -38.38 14.90
N LEU A 372 11.90 -37.28 15.27
CA LEU A 372 11.73 -36.67 16.58
C LEU A 372 10.28 -36.27 16.83
N ARG A 373 9.63 -35.61 15.86
CA ARG A 373 8.20 -35.28 15.96
C ARG A 373 7.31 -36.51 16.10
N ARG A 374 7.58 -37.58 15.33
CA ARG A 374 6.84 -38.85 15.43
C ARG A 374 6.96 -39.46 16.82
N PHE A 375 8.18 -39.48 17.36
CA PHE A 375 8.44 -39.97 18.70
C PHE A 375 7.70 -39.13 19.76
N LEU A 376 7.73 -37.80 19.64
CA LEU A 376 7.01 -36.91 20.56
C LEU A 376 5.49 -37.09 20.51
N ILE A 377 4.90 -37.31 19.32
CA ILE A 377 3.46 -37.63 19.18
C ILE A 377 3.12 -38.91 19.95
N VAL A 378 3.91 -39.98 19.75
CA VAL A 378 3.69 -41.27 20.43
C VAL A 378 3.84 -41.11 21.95
N LEU A 379 4.90 -40.44 22.39
CA LEU A 379 5.16 -40.19 23.80
C LEU A 379 4.04 -39.39 24.48
N LEU A 380 3.49 -38.40 23.77
CA LEU A 380 2.41 -37.55 24.27
C LEU A 380 1.11 -38.34 24.41
N ILE A 381 0.71 -39.08 23.37
CA ILE A 381 -0.52 -39.88 23.41
C ILE A 381 -0.40 -40.99 24.46
N PHE A 382 0.77 -41.62 24.57
CA PHE A 382 1.05 -42.61 25.61
C PHE A 382 0.96 -42.00 27.02
N SER A 383 1.53 -40.81 27.23
CA SER A 383 1.40 -40.08 28.50
C SER A 383 -0.06 -39.76 28.84
N CYS A 384 -0.87 -39.40 27.84
CA CYS A 384 -2.31 -39.16 28.04
C CYS A 384 -3.07 -40.46 28.38
N TYR A 385 -2.71 -41.59 27.75
CA TYR A 385 -3.27 -42.89 28.08
C TYR A 385 -2.92 -43.31 29.52
N LEU A 386 -1.67 -43.13 29.94
CA LEU A 386 -1.29 -43.38 31.34
C LEU A 386 -2.07 -42.49 32.31
N PHE A 387 -2.23 -41.21 32.00
CA PHE A 387 -3.03 -40.30 32.81
C PHE A 387 -4.49 -40.78 32.92
N TYR A 388 -5.08 -41.25 31.81
CA TYR A 388 -6.42 -41.84 31.82
C TYR A 388 -6.51 -43.08 32.72
N VAL A 389 -5.54 -44.00 32.65
CA VAL A 389 -5.52 -45.22 33.47
C VAL A 389 -5.37 -44.90 34.97
N PHE A 390 -4.49 -43.96 35.34
CA PHE A 390 -4.22 -43.67 36.75
C PHE A 390 -5.22 -42.72 37.40
N PHE A 391 -5.68 -41.70 36.66
CA PHE A 391 -6.52 -40.62 37.20
C PHE A 391 -7.90 -40.57 36.53
N GLY A 392 -7.98 -40.80 35.22
CA GLY A 392 -9.21 -40.61 34.44
C GLY A 392 -10.42 -41.40 34.94
N GLU A 393 -10.23 -42.64 35.42
CA GLU A 393 -11.34 -43.44 35.95
C GLU A 393 -11.89 -42.95 37.31
N ARG A 394 -11.12 -42.16 38.04
CA ARG A 394 -11.49 -41.69 39.40
C ARG A 394 -12.31 -40.40 39.39
N PHE A 395 -12.31 -39.68 38.28
CA PHE A 395 -12.98 -38.39 38.14
C PHE A 395 -14.13 -38.46 37.14
N SER A 396 -15.19 -37.71 37.40
CA SER A 396 -16.27 -37.56 36.43
C SER A 396 -15.78 -36.76 35.21
N LEU A 397 -16.47 -36.88 34.06
CA LEU A 397 -16.14 -36.07 32.88
C LEU A 397 -16.11 -34.61 33.28
N ARG A 398 -17.15 -34.16 34.00
CA ARG A 398 -17.32 -32.80 34.49
C ARG A 398 -16.09 -32.26 35.22
N GLN A 399 -15.61 -33.01 36.20
CA GLN A 399 -14.46 -32.64 37.03
C GLN A 399 -13.17 -32.53 36.20
N LEU A 400 -12.94 -33.48 35.28
CA LEU A 400 -11.77 -33.42 34.40
C LEU A 400 -11.79 -32.19 33.49
N GLY A 401 -12.97 -31.80 32.99
CA GLY A 401 -13.09 -30.64 32.11
C GLY A 401 -12.99 -29.32 32.85
N SER A 402 -13.55 -29.20 34.06
CA SER A 402 -13.37 -28.01 34.88
C SER A 402 -11.89 -27.83 35.27
N LEU A 403 -11.19 -28.91 35.65
CA LEU A 403 -9.75 -28.88 35.89
C LEU A 403 -8.95 -28.43 34.67
N GLY A 404 -9.25 -28.96 33.48
CA GLY A 404 -8.60 -28.53 32.25
C GLY A 404 -8.87 -27.05 31.93
N LEU A 405 -10.11 -26.60 32.12
CA LEU A 405 -10.54 -25.23 31.83
C LEU A 405 -9.85 -24.21 32.74
N ILE A 406 -9.79 -24.49 34.05
CA ILE A 406 -9.10 -23.63 35.03
C ILE A 406 -7.63 -23.48 34.67
N ALA A 407 -6.98 -24.53 34.14
CA ALA A 407 -5.59 -24.46 33.72
C ALA A 407 -5.40 -23.59 32.47
N PHE A 408 -6.23 -23.76 31.44
CA PHE A 408 -6.12 -22.98 30.20
C PHE A 408 -6.45 -21.50 30.39
N VAL A 409 -7.44 -21.16 31.22
CA VAL A 409 -7.80 -19.74 31.41
C VAL A 409 -6.65 -18.93 32.05
N GLN A 410 -5.69 -19.57 32.74
CA GLN A 410 -4.52 -18.88 33.33
C GLN A 410 -3.61 -18.18 32.32
N PHE A 411 -3.66 -18.55 31.04
CA PHE A 411 -2.85 -17.87 30.01
C PHE A 411 -3.57 -16.65 29.41
N LEU A 412 -4.87 -16.49 29.67
CA LEU A 412 -5.66 -15.38 29.13
C LEU A 412 -5.12 -14.00 29.56
N PRO A 413 -4.75 -13.75 30.85
CA PRO A 413 -4.16 -12.46 31.24
C PRO A 413 -2.90 -12.11 30.44
N GLY A 414 -2.02 -13.09 30.20
CA GLY A 414 -0.80 -12.89 29.41
C GLY A 414 -1.08 -12.63 27.93
N LEU A 415 -2.10 -13.29 27.37
CA LEU A 415 -2.56 -13.04 26.01
C LEU A 415 -3.13 -11.62 25.85
N LEU A 416 -3.96 -11.18 26.80
CA LEU A 416 -4.49 -9.81 26.81
C LEU A 416 -3.38 -8.77 27.02
N ALA A 417 -2.43 -9.04 27.91
CA ALA A 417 -1.26 -8.18 28.10
C ALA A 417 -0.40 -8.07 26.83
N THR A 418 -0.34 -9.12 26.01
CA THR A 418 0.37 -9.10 24.73
C THR A 418 -0.25 -8.08 23.76
N LEU A 419 -1.57 -7.94 23.75
CA LEU A 419 -2.31 -7.08 22.81
C LEU A 419 -2.49 -5.65 23.32
N TYR A 420 -2.74 -5.48 24.61
CA TYR A 420 -3.23 -4.22 25.18
C TYR A 420 -2.27 -3.56 26.16
N TRP A 421 -1.31 -4.29 26.73
CA TRP A 421 -0.45 -3.76 27.80
C TRP A 421 1.05 -3.86 27.48
N PRO A 422 1.67 -2.82 26.90
CA PRO A 422 3.10 -2.84 26.61
C PRO A 422 3.99 -2.87 27.86
N GLY A 423 3.46 -2.39 29.00
CA GLY A 423 4.19 -2.32 30.27
C GLY A 423 4.40 -3.67 30.98
N ALA A 424 3.75 -4.75 30.53
CA ALA A 424 3.90 -6.07 31.14
C ALA A 424 5.31 -6.64 30.92
N SER A 425 5.93 -7.10 32.01
CA SER A 425 7.29 -7.66 32.00
C SER A 425 7.31 -9.19 32.06
N ARG A 426 8.41 -9.80 31.63
CA ARG A 426 8.62 -11.26 31.62
C ARG A 426 8.53 -11.86 33.02
N ASN A 427 9.07 -11.15 34.01
CA ASN A 427 9.07 -11.59 35.40
C ASN A 427 7.66 -11.47 35.98
N GLY A 428 6.93 -10.40 35.66
CA GLY A 428 5.52 -10.27 35.98
C GLY A 428 4.70 -11.42 35.40
N PHE A 429 4.79 -11.66 34.10
CA PHE A 429 4.08 -12.76 33.44
C PHE A 429 4.37 -14.13 34.09
N LEU A 430 5.63 -14.45 34.35
CA LEU A 430 6.02 -15.72 34.97
C LEU A 430 5.52 -15.85 36.42
N LEU A 431 5.56 -14.77 37.21
CA LEU A 431 5.03 -14.76 38.58
C LEU A 431 3.51 -14.94 38.60
N GLY A 432 2.80 -14.25 37.70
CA GLY A 432 1.35 -14.41 37.52
C GLY A 432 0.97 -15.83 37.14
N LEU A 433 1.61 -16.37 36.10
CA LEU A 433 1.36 -17.72 35.62
C LEU A 433 1.67 -18.77 36.69
N ALA A 434 2.79 -18.64 37.40
CA ALA A 434 3.17 -19.55 38.49
C ALA A 434 2.18 -19.49 39.67
N GLY A 435 1.69 -18.30 40.03
CA GLY A 435 0.70 -18.15 41.09
C GLY A 435 -0.65 -18.79 40.72
N GLY A 436 -1.16 -18.49 39.52
CA GLY A 436 -2.42 -19.07 39.03
C GLY A 436 -2.37 -20.59 38.88
N LEU A 437 -1.31 -21.11 38.26
CA LEU A 437 -1.11 -22.56 38.13
C LEU A 437 -0.79 -23.23 39.46
N GLY A 438 -0.17 -22.53 40.41
CA GLY A 438 0.07 -23.03 41.76
C GLY A 438 -1.24 -23.28 42.51
N VAL A 439 -2.19 -22.34 42.44
CA VAL A 439 -3.55 -22.54 42.98
C VAL A 439 -4.26 -23.69 42.27
N TRP A 440 -4.15 -23.77 40.94
CA TRP A 440 -4.73 -24.87 40.18
C TRP A 440 -4.16 -26.24 40.58
N LEU A 441 -2.83 -26.35 40.71
CA LEU A 441 -2.17 -27.59 41.12
C LEU A 441 -2.59 -27.98 42.54
N PHE A 442 -2.66 -27.00 43.44
CA PHE A 442 -3.15 -27.22 44.81
C PHE A 442 -4.60 -27.73 44.80
N ALA A 443 -5.48 -27.09 44.03
CA ALA A 443 -6.88 -27.51 43.87
C ALA A 443 -7.01 -28.91 43.28
N LEU A 444 -6.10 -29.32 42.39
CA LEU A 444 -6.07 -30.68 41.82
C LEU A 444 -5.64 -31.74 42.86
N THR A 445 -4.76 -31.38 43.79
CA THR A 445 -4.24 -32.32 44.83
C THR A 445 -5.12 -32.44 46.08
N LEU A 446 -5.96 -31.45 46.36
CA LEU A 446 -6.75 -31.37 47.59
C LEU A 446 -7.81 -32.49 47.75
N PRO A 447 -8.57 -32.87 46.69
CA PRO A 447 -9.54 -33.97 46.79
C PRO A 447 -8.89 -35.33 47.12
N LEU A 448 -7.59 -35.49 46.86
CA LEU A 448 -6.83 -36.71 47.11
C LEU A 448 -6.34 -36.86 48.56
N HIS A 449 -6.32 -35.77 49.36
CA HIS A 449 -5.70 -35.73 50.70
C HIS A 449 -6.61 -35.11 51.78
N ARG A 450 -7.93 -35.33 51.69
CA ARG A 450 -8.96 -34.71 52.56
C ARG A 450 -8.70 -34.76 54.07
N ASP A 451 -7.86 -35.66 54.57
CA ASP A 451 -7.67 -35.88 56.01
C ASP A 451 -6.54 -35.05 56.67
N MET A 452 -5.77 -34.22 55.94
CA MET A 452 -4.48 -33.70 56.45
C MET A 452 -4.37 -32.19 56.69
N PHE A 453 -5.34 -31.34 56.32
CA PHE A 453 -5.20 -29.87 56.43
C PHE A 453 -6.23 -29.19 57.36
N LEU A 454 -5.72 -28.41 58.33
CA LEU A 454 -6.44 -27.63 59.37
C LEU A 454 -6.94 -26.24 58.91
N LEU A 455 -6.68 -25.85 57.67
CA LEU A 455 -7.06 -24.55 57.11
C LEU A 455 -8.28 -24.73 56.20
N ASP A 456 -9.38 -24.05 56.54
CA ASP A 456 -10.66 -24.02 55.85
C ASP A 456 -10.58 -23.23 54.53
N ILE A 457 -9.65 -23.65 53.65
CA ILE A 457 -9.55 -23.16 52.28
C ILE A 457 -10.63 -23.87 51.49
N PRO A 458 -11.45 -23.17 50.66
CA PRO A 458 -12.50 -23.79 49.87
C PRO A 458 -11.94 -24.98 49.11
N SER A 459 -12.33 -26.18 49.51
CA SER A 459 -11.91 -27.39 48.83
C SER A 459 -12.46 -27.37 47.41
N GLY A 460 -11.68 -27.85 46.44
CA GLY A 460 -12.13 -28.05 45.05
C GLY A 460 -13.15 -29.18 44.92
N ASN A 461 -14.11 -29.26 45.84
CA ASN A 461 -15.33 -30.05 45.68
C ASN A 461 -16.19 -29.43 44.58
N ASP A 462 -17.11 -30.22 44.02
CA ASP A 462 -17.99 -29.82 42.92
C ASP A 462 -18.76 -28.51 43.15
N GLU A 463 -18.91 -28.03 44.40
CA GLU A 463 -19.61 -26.80 44.73
C GLU A 463 -18.76 -25.51 44.60
N ASN A 464 -17.43 -25.57 44.74
CA ASN A 464 -16.57 -24.37 44.90
C ASN A 464 -15.60 -24.09 43.74
N TRP A 465 -15.68 -24.85 42.64
CA TRP A 465 -14.75 -24.74 41.50
C TRP A 465 -14.70 -23.31 40.91
N HIS A 466 -15.83 -22.60 40.92
CA HIS A 466 -15.94 -21.25 40.37
C HIS A 466 -15.15 -20.22 41.21
N LEU A 467 -15.14 -20.38 42.54
CA LEU A 467 -14.32 -19.55 43.44
C LEU A 467 -12.83 -19.79 43.23
N VAL A 468 -12.43 -21.05 43.08
CA VAL A 468 -11.03 -21.42 42.76
C VAL A 468 -10.60 -20.82 41.43
N THR A 469 -11.49 -20.84 40.43
CA THR A 469 -11.24 -20.23 39.10
C THR A 469 -11.04 -18.73 39.22
N LEU A 470 -11.94 -18.03 39.90
CA LEU A 470 -11.84 -16.58 40.11
C LEU A 470 -10.61 -16.20 40.92
N PHE A 471 -10.35 -16.89 42.03
CA PHE A 471 -9.20 -16.62 42.89
C PHE A 471 -7.87 -16.86 42.16
N SER A 472 -7.74 -17.97 41.43
CA SER A 472 -6.52 -18.25 40.65
C SER A 472 -6.29 -17.20 39.56
N LEU A 473 -7.33 -16.76 38.86
CA LEU A 473 -7.23 -15.71 37.84
C LEU A 473 -6.90 -14.34 38.42
N LEU A 474 -7.54 -13.96 39.53
CA LEU A 474 -7.26 -12.70 40.23
C LEU A 474 -5.83 -12.69 40.78
N LEU A 475 -5.37 -13.79 41.38
CA LEU A 475 -4.00 -13.94 41.86
C LEU A 475 -3.00 -13.84 40.71
N ASN A 476 -3.27 -14.51 39.58
CA ASN A 476 -2.44 -14.45 38.38
C ASN A 476 -2.34 -13.02 37.85
N MET A 477 -3.47 -12.33 37.67
CA MET A 477 -3.48 -10.95 37.19
C MET A 477 -2.79 -10.00 38.18
N GLY A 478 -3.05 -10.14 39.48
CA GLY A 478 -2.45 -9.32 40.53
C GLY A 478 -0.93 -9.49 40.62
N LEU A 479 -0.43 -10.73 40.60
CA LEU A 479 1.00 -11.02 40.59
C LEU A 479 1.66 -10.60 39.28
N MET A 480 0.97 -10.72 38.15
CA MET A 480 1.45 -10.21 36.87
C MET A 480 1.62 -8.70 36.90
N ILE A 481 0.64 -7.98 37.46
CA ILE A 481 0.68 -6.53 37.57
C ILE A 481 1.81 -6.10 38.51
N LEU A 482 1.81 -6.64 39.73
CA LEU A 482 2.80 -6.31 40.76
C LEU A 482 4.23 -6.65 40.29
N GLY A 483 4.43 -7.83 39.71
CA GLY A 483 5.73 -8.25 39.20
C GLY A 483 6.21 -7.43 38.00
N SER A 484 5.30 -6.91 37.17
CA SER A 484 5.64 -6.01 36.06
C SER A 484 6.06 -4.62 36.54
N ILE A 485 5.49 -4.14 37.64
CA ILE A 485 5.85 -2.86 38.27
C ILE A 485 7.19 -2.99 39.02
N LEU A 486 7.37 -4.06 39.80
CA LEU A 486 8.57 -4.28 40.60
C LEU A 486 9.80 -4.62 39.73
N PHE A 487 9.59 -5.35 38.64
CA PHE A 487 10.65 -5.77 37.73
C PHE A 487 10.34 -5.29 36.31
N PRO A 488 10.65 -4.02 35.98
CA PRO A 488 10.38 -3.47 34.66
C PRO A 488 11.15 -4.24 33.57
N GLY A 489 10.51 -4.39 32.41
CA GLY A 489 11.09 -5.08 31.25
C GLY A 489 12.28 -4.34 30.64
N SER A 490 13.16 -5.10 29.99
CA SER A 490 14.32 -4.55 29.26
C SER A 490 13.89 -3.73 28.04
N ASP A 491 14.78 -2.89 27.49
CA ASP A 491 14.44 -2.10 26.29
C ASP A 491 14.13 -2.98 25.07
N ALA A 492 14.82 -4.11 24.92
CA ALA A 492 14.51 -5.11 23.88
C ALA A 492 13.10 -5.71 24.05
N GLU A 493 12.66 -5.89 25.29
CA GLU A 493 11.33 -6.39 25.62
C GLU A 493 10.24 -5.33 25.38
N ARG A 494 10.52 -4.06 25.68
CA ARG A 494 9.62 -2.94 25.34
C ARG A 494 9.47 -2.78 23.82
N GLN A 495 10.54 -3.01 23.06
CA GLN A 495 10.46 -2.99 21.59
C GLN A 495 9.57 -4.12 21.05
N SER A 496 9.71 -5.36 21.53
CA SER A 496 8.80 -6.44 21.15
C SER A 496 7.38 -6.22 21.67
N ALA A 497 7.21 -5.58 22.83
CA ALA A 497 5.91 -5.21 23.35
C ALA A 497 5.18 -4.25 22.41
N ASN A 498 5.85 -3.15 22.01
CA ASN A 498 5.28 -2.16 21.10
C ASN A 498 4.97 -2.73 19.70
N ALA A 499 5.72 -3.74 19.26
CA ALA A 499 5.44 -4.50 18.05
C ALA A 499 4.16 -5.37 18.13
N CYS A 500 3.78 -5.82 19.32
CA CYS A 500 2.59 -6.64 19.55
C CYS A 500 1.34 -5.82 19.92
N VAL A 501 1.50 -4.55 20.33
CA VAL A 501 0.37 -3.70 20.72
C VAL A 501 -0.55 -3.45 19.52
N LEU A 502 -1.86 -3.46 19.79
CA LEU A 502 -2.89 -3.09 18.84
C LEU A 502 -2.63 -1.66 18.31
N ASN A 503 -2.35 -1.52 17.01
CA ASN A 503 -1.89 -0.28 16.33
C ASN A 503 -0.41 0.10 16.53
N GLY A 504 0.44 -0.84 16.93
CA GLY A 504 1.89 -0.64 16.88
C GLY A 504 2.33 -0.24 15.46
N LEU A 505 2.83 0.99 15.31
CA LEU A 505 3.44 1.45 14.06
C LEU A 505 4.59 0.51 13.70
N LYS A 506 4.53 -0.09 12.51
CA LYS A 506 5.60 -0.91 11.94
C LYS A 506 6.87 -0.04 11.91
N ARG A 507 7.77 -0.21 12.87
CA ARG A 507 9.16 0.25 12.72
C ARG A 507 9.89 -0.85 11.96
N PRO A 508 10.44 -0.57 10.77
CA PRO A 508 11.46 -1.45 10.21
C PRO A 508 12.54 -1.60 11.26
N LEU A 509 12.88 -2.85 11.61
CA LEU A 509 14.08 -3.10 12.39
C LEU A 509 15.23 -2.44 11.61
N GLY A 510 15.82 -1.40 12.20
CA GLY A 510 16.91 -0.64 11.61
C GLY A 510 18.05 -1.58 11.28
N ALA A 511 18.09 -2.02 10.02
CA ALA A 511 19.25 -2.65 9.44
C ALA A 511 19.91 -1.55 8.63
N SER A 512 20.97 -0.97 9.19
CA SER A 512 22.02 -0.34 8.40
C SER A 512 22.60 -1.46 7.52
N ALA A 513 21.97 -1.71 6.37
CA ALA A 513 22.46 -2.65 5.38
C ALA A 513 23.50 -1.92 4.56
N ALA A 514 24.77 -2.02 4.98
CA ALA A 514 25.87 -1.77 4.06
C ALA A 514 25.73 -2.71 2.85
N ALA A 515 26.17 -2.28 1.67
CA ALA A 515 26.37 -3.21 0.56
C ALA A 515 27.30 -4.34 1.00
N GLY A 516 26.99 -5.58 0.63
CA GLY A 516 27.73 -6.75 1.09
C GLY A 516 27.51 -7.95 0.19
N GLN A 517 28.22 -9.04 0.47
CA GLN A 517 28.11 -10.28 -0.31
C GLN A 517 27.23 -11.30 0.40
N ALA A 518 26.50 -12.11 -0.37
CA ALA A 518 25.69 -13.20 0.19
C ALA A 518 26.51 -14.20 1.03
N GLU A 519 27.82 -14.24 0.80
CA GLU A 519 28.79 -15.08 1.51
C GLU A 519 28.95 -14.65 2.99
N ASP A 520 28.75 -13.37 3.31
CA ASP A 520 28.77 -12.87 4.70
C ASP A 520 27.60 -13.46 5.51
N LEU A 521 26.42 -13.54 4.89
CA LEU A 521 25.26 -14.21 5.49
C LEU A 521 25.46 -15.73 5.57
N GLN A 522 26.20 -16.31 4.63
CA GLN A 522 26.55 -17.74 4.67
C GLN A 522 27.42 -18.05 5.88
N ALA A 523 28.48 -17.28 6.09
CA ALA A 523 29.39 -17.42 7.22
C ALA A 523 28.66 -17.24 8.58
N GLN A 524 27.60 -16.42 8.64
CA GLN A 524 26.77 -16.28 9.84
C GLN A 524 25.85 -17.49 10.09
N LEU A 525 25.40 -18.17 9.03
CA LEU A 525 24.50 -19.33 9.11
C LEU A 525 25.26 -20.65 9.35
N GLU A 526 26.51 -20.73 8.90
CA GLU A 526 27.38 -21.90 8.97
C GLU A 526 27.50 -22.53 10.37
N PRO A 527 27.74 -21.77 11.46
CA PRO A 527 27.90 -22.33 12.80
C PRO A 527 26.63 -23.00 13.36
N ARG A 528 25.46 -22.70 12.80
CA ARG A 528 24.15 -23.08 13.36
C ARG A 528 23.37 -24.07 12.51
N VAL A 529 23.56 -24.04 11.19
CA VAL A 529 22.83 -24.88 10.22
C VAL A 529 23.79 -25.83 9.46
N GLY A 530 25.10 -25.57 9.50
CA GLY A 530 26.14 -26.30 8.76
C GLY A 530 26.35 -25.74 7.35
N THR A 531 27.57 -25.90 6.81
CA THR A 531 28.04 -25.35 5.51
C THR A 531 27.17 -25.69 4.33
N GLU A 532 26.91 -26.98 4.09
CA GLU A 532 26.06 -27.46 2.99
C GLU A 532 24.62 -26.93 3.08
N SER A 533 24.03 -26.92 4.29
CA SER A 533 22.66 -26.45 4.51
C SER A 533 22.53 -24.93 4.36
N ALA A 534 23.49 -24.17 4.89
CA ALA A 534 23.54 -22.72 4.77
C ALA A 534 23.65 -22.29 3.30
N ARG A 535 24.56 -22.96 2.55
CA ARG A 535 24.74 -22.71 1.12
C ARG A 535 23.50 -23.06 0.31
N ARG A 536 22.84 -24.18 0.62
CA ARG A 536 21.58 -24.58 -0.02
C ARG A 536 20.46 -23.58 0.23
N GLU A 537 20.32 -23.09 1.46
CA GLU A 537 19.24 -22.17 1.83
C GLU A 537 19.45 -20.77 1.23
N ILE A 538 20.69 -20.28 1.17
CA ILE A 538 21.04 -19.03 0.47
C ILE A 538 20.80 -19.17 -1.03
N ASN A 539 21.27 -20.25 -1.65
CA ASN A 539 21.05 -20.47 -3.09
C ASN A 539 19.55 -20.56 -3.42
N ARG A 540 18.77 -21.23 -2.55
CA ARG A 540 17.32 -21.30 -2.67
C ARG A 540 16.67 -19.92 -2.55
N ALA A 541 16.99 -19.15 -1.50
CA ALA A 541 16.42 -17.81 -1.30
C ALA A 541 16.81 -16.86 -2.44
N ARG A 542 18.04 -16.96 -2.96
CA ARG A 542 18.49 -16.20 -4.14
C ARG A 542 17.76 -16.59 -5.42
N ALA A 543 17.49 -17.89 -5.62
CA ALA A 543 16.70 -18.36 -6.76
C ALA A 543 15.23 -17.91 -6.66
N GLU A 544 14.63 -17.95 -5.46
CA GLU A 544 13.27 -17.48 -5.21
C GLU A 544 13.12 -15.96 -5.45
N LEU A 545 14.18 -15.19 -5.19
CA LEU A 545 14.19 -13.73 -5.37
C LEU A 545 14.80 -13.27 -6.71
N ASN A 546 15.23 -14.19 -7.59
CA ASN A 546 15.94 -13.89 -8.84
C ASN A 546 17.15 -12.94 -8.66
N LEU A 547 17.99 -13.18 -7.64
CA LEU A 547 19.14 -12.32 -7.30
C LEU A 547 20.46 -12.74 -7.99
N PRO A 548 21.26 -11.79 -8.52
CA PRO A 548 22.52 -12.05 -9.22
C PRO A 548 23.60 -12.64 -8.29
N ALA A 549 24.63 -13.28 -8.88
CA ALA A 549 25.66 -14.05 -8.17
C ALA A 549 26.87 -13.26 -7.65
N GLY A 550 26.78 -11.94 -7.58
CA GLY A 550 27.84 -11.06 -7.09
C GLY A 550 27.40 -10.19 -5.93
N GLU A 551 28.00 -9.01 -5.85
CA GLU A 551 27.72 -7.99 -4.83
C GLU A 551 26.25 -7.56 -4.89
N LEU A 552 25.56 -7.64 -3.75
CA LEU A 552 24.14 -7.32 -3.67
C LEU A 552 23.96 -5.87 -3.24
N ARG A 553 23.07 -5.15 -3.94
CA ARG A 553 22.65 -3.82 -3.51
C ARG A 553 22.05 -3.89 -2.10
N PRO A 554 22.11 -2.80 -1.31
CA PRO A 554 21.54 -2.77 0.05
C PRO A 554 20.09 -3.30 0.14
N LEU A 555 19.25 -2.96 -0.85
CA LEU A 555 17.87 -3.43 -0.93
C LEU A 555 17.76 -4.92 -1.24
N ASP A 556 18.62 -5.44 -2.11
CA ASP A 556 18.66 -6.85 -2.51
C ASP A 556 19.18 -7.72 -1.36
N MET A 557 20.15 -7.21 -0.58
CA MET A 557 20.63 -7.82 0.65
C MET A 557 19.52 -7.88 1.72
N LEU A 558 18.75 -6.80 1.86
CA LEU A 558 17.63 -6.75 2.81
C LEU A 558 16.53 -7.74 2.42
N ARG A 559 16.18 -7.84 1.12
CA ARG A 559 15.26 -8.86 0.59
C ARG A 559 15.76 -10.28 0.84
N LEU A 560 17.03 -10.55 0.55
CA LEU A 560 17.64 -11.86 0.78
C LEU A 560 17.60 -12.24 2.26
N ARG A 561 17.93 -11.29 3.15
CA ARG A 561 17.88 -11.50 4.60
C ARG A 561 16.46 -11.76 5.09
N SER A 562 15.47 -10.98 4.64
CA SER A 562 14.06 -11.20 4.98
C SER A 562 13.55 -12.57 4.48
N GLN A 563 13.99 -13.01 3.30
CA GLN A 563 13.63 -14.33 2.77
C GLN A 563 14.31 -15.46 3.54
N LEU A 564 15.59 -15.30 3.91
CA LEU A 564 16.29 -16.25 4.77
C LEU A 564 15.65 -16.33 6.16
N GLU A 565 15.27 -15.19 6.74
CA GLU A 565 14.55 -15.15 8.01
C GLU A 565 13.20 -15.87 7.89
N TYR A 566 12.47 -15.68 6.78
CA TYR A 566 11.24 -16.40 6.48
C TYR A 566 11.46 -17.92 6.40
N ASN A 567 12.46 -18.36 5.64
CA ASN A 567 12.73 -19.78 5.45
C ASN A 567 13.20 -20.47 6.75
N LEU A 568 14.07 -19.80 7.51
CA LEU A 568 14.62 -20.33 8.76
C LEU A 568 13.60 -20.28 9.89
N SER A 569 12.72 -19.26 9.94
CA SER A 569 11.65 -19.15 10.94
C SER A 569 10.71 -20.36 10.88
N GLY A 570 10.42 -20.86 9.68
CA GLY A 570 9.59 -22.06 9.48
C GLY A 570 10.22 -23.36 9.97
N LEU A 571 11.52 -23.37 10.26
CA LEU A 571 12.30 -24.56 10.65
C LEU A 571 12.79 -24.52 12.09
N LEU A 572 13.22 -23.36 12.56
CA LEU A 572 13.88 -23.16 13.86
C LEU A 572 13.02 -22.35 14.83
N GLY A 573 11.91 -21.78 14.35
CA GLY A 573 11.16 -20.76 15.06
C GLY A 573 11.75 -19.36 14.80
N PRO A 574 10.91 -18.31 14.79
CA PRO A 574 11.32 -16.96 14.41
C PRO A 574 12.34 -16.35 15.38
N VAL A 575 12.24 -16.64 16.68
CA VAL A 575 13.18 -16.12 17.69
C VAL A 575 14.61 -16.59 17.42
N GLU A 576 14.79 -17.87 17.08
CA GLU A 576 16.09 -18.43 16.72
C GLU A 576 16.56 -17.95 15.34
N ALA A 577 15.66 -17.86 14.35
CA ALA A 577 16.00 -17.36 13.02
C ALA A 577 16.49 -15.90 13.05
N THR A 578 15.79 -15.02 13.77
CA THR A 578 16.21 -13.62 13.95
C THR A 578 17.53 -13.54 14.73
N ALA A 579 17.72 -14.35 15.78
CA ALA A 579 18.95 -14.34 16.58
C ALA A 579 20.20 -14.75 15.76
N ILE A 580 20.03 -15.67 14.80
CA ILE A 580 21.12 -16.11 13.92
C ILE A 580 21.45 -15.05 12.87
N LEU A 581 20.44 -14.42 12.28
CA LEU A 581 20.63 -13.42 11.22
C LEU A 581 20.99 -12.03 11.75
N ASN A 582 20.72 -11.70 13.02
CA ASN A 582 20.98 -10.39 13.64
C ASN A 582 21.83 -10.49 14.92
N PRO A 583 23.11 -10.91 14.87
CA PRO A 583 23.95 -11.00 16.05
C PRO A 583 24.39 -9.63 16.61
N GLN A 584 24.39 -8.56 15.81
CA GLN A 584 24.99 -7.25 16.12
C GLN A 584 24.04 -6.16 16.64
N SER A 585 22.77 -6.45 16.96
CA SER A 585 21.84 -5.44 17.52
C SER A 585 22.19 -4.99 18.96
N LEU A 586 23.38 -5.32 19.46
CA LEU A 586 23.86 -5.02 20.82
C LEU A 586 24.57 -3.66 20.97
N GLN A 587 24.79 -2.90 19.89
CA GLN A 587 25.37 -1.56 19.95
C GLN A 587 24.61 -0.60 19.04
N ALA A 588 23.58 0.05 19.61
CA ALA A 588 22.93 1.19 18.98
C ALA A 588 23.90 2.37 18.99
N SER A 589 24.48 2.70 17.83
CA SER A 589 25.07 4.01 17.60
C SER A 589 23.94 5.01 17.32
N SER A 590 23.89 6.04 18.15
CA SER A 590 23.00 7.19 18.04
C SER A 590 23.35 7.99 16.78
N GLY A 591 22.52 7.90 15.75
CA GLY A 591 22.72 8.68 14.52
C GLY A 591 21.57 8.52 13.54
N PHE A 592 20.36 8.88 13.96
CA PHE A 592 19.17 8.88 13.09
C PHE A 592 19.30 10.01 12.05
N ARG A 593 19.64 9.69 10.79
CA ARG A 593 19.75 10.68 9.69
C ARG A 593 18.50 10.68 8.82
N ALA A 594 18.09 11.87 8.38
CA ALA A 594 16.89 12.17 7.58
C ALA A 594 16.69 11.34 6.30
N ARG A 595 17.74 10.68 5.81
CA ARG A 595 17.71 9.81 4.61
C ARG A 595 16.86 8.54 4.78
N GLU A 596 16.72 8.03 6.01
CA GLU A 596 15.94 6.81 6.29
C GLU A 596 14.43 7.06 6.40
N ILE A 597 13.99 8.31 6.62
CA ILE A 597 12.56 8.66 6.69
C ILE A 597 11.91 8.58 5.31
N HIS A 598 12.59 9.06 4.26
CA HIS A 598 12.12 8.93 2.87
C HIS A 598 12.08 7.48 2.39
N LEU A 599 13.06 6.66 2.80
CA LEU A 599 13.06 5.23 2.48
C LEU A 599 11.97 4.44 3.23
N LEU A 600 11.65 4.81 4.48
CA LEU A 600 10.50 4.29 5.21
C LEU A 600 9.18 4.68 4.54
N GLU A 601 9.07 5.92 4.07
CA GLU A 601 7.86 6.45 3.41
C GLU A 601 7.62 5.81 2.05
N ASN A 602 8.65 5.66 1.20
CA ASN A 602 8.51 4.95 -0.08
C ASN A 602 8.21 3.44 0.10
N GLN A 603 8.54 2.86 1.26
CA GLN A 603 8.12 1.50 1.62
C GLN A 603 6.66 1.45 2.12
N LEU A 604 6.19 2.48 2.84
CA LEU A 604 4.79 2.62 3.24
C LEU A 604 3.87 2.88 2.03
N GLU A 605 4.35 3.56 0.99
CA GLU A 605 3.66 3.74 -0.30
C GLU A 605 3.32 2.40 -1.01
N ARG A 606 3.98 1.29 -0.66
CA ARG A 606 3.70 -0.05 -1.21
C ARG A 606 2.81 -0.93 -0.34
N TYR A 607 2.50 -0.54 0.90
CA TYR A 607 1.66 -1.33 1.82
C TYR A 607 0.21 -0.81 1.84
N ASP A 608 -0.48 -1.00 0.72
CA ASP A 608 -1.82 -0.45 0.42
C ASP A 608 -3.03 -1.06 1.19
N ALA A 609 -2.85 -1.95 2.18
CA ALA A 609 -3.98 -2.83 2.57
C ALA A 609 -4.33 -2.98 4.07
N GLU A 610 -3.65 -2.33 5.03
CA GLU A 610 -3.83 -2.72 6.44
C GLU A 610 -4.00 -1.59 7.47
N LEU A 611 -4.11 -0.33 7.07
CA LEU A 611 -4.49 0.75 8.00
C LEU A 611 -6.02 0.86 8.02
N SER A 612 -6.63 0.61 9.18
CA SER A 612 -8.07 0.79 9.41
C SER A 612 -8.33 1.96 10.35
N GLY A 613 -9.24 2.86 9.99
CA GLY A 613 -9.71 3.98 10.82
C GLY A 613 -8.96 5.29 10.59
N LEU A 614 -8.90 6.15 11.61
CA LEU A 614 -8.36 7.52 11.57
C LEU A 614 -6.91 7.62 11.06
N ALA A 615 -6.10 6.58 11.29
CA ALA A 615 -4.72 6.53 10.80
C ALA A 615 -4.63 6.43 9.27
N ALA A 616 -5.60 5.77 8.63
CA ALA A 616 -5.70 5.72 7.17
C ALA A 616 -6.15 7.08 6.61
N GLU A 617 -7.08 7.76 7.27
CA GLU A 617 -7.51 9.11 6.88
C GLU A 617 -6.38 10.13 7.02
N LEU A 618 -5.63 10.10 8.14
CA LEU A 618 -4.47 10.96 8.35
C LEU A 618 -3.37 10.71 7.30
N ASP A 619 -3.11 9.45 6.96
CA ASP A 619 -2.13 9.10 5.92
C ASP A 619 -2.61 9.53 4.52
N GLN A 620 -3.90 9.34 4.21
CA GLN A 620 -4.50 9.82 2.97
C GLN A 620 -4.44 11.34 2.85
N LEU A 621 -4.75 12.06 3.93
CA LEU A 621 -4.68 13.53 3.99
C LEU A 621 -3.23 13.99 3.80
N ARG A 622 -2.28 13.36 4.49
CA ARG A 622 -0.84 13.65 4.34
C ARG A 622 -0.34 13.40 2.91
N ARG A 623 -0.73 12.28 2.27
CA ARG A 623 -0.42 11.98 0.86
C ARG A 623 -1.03 13.01 -0.08
N TYR A 624 -2.28 13.40 0.14
CA TYR A 624 -2.96 14.42 -0.64
C TYR A 624 -2.20 15.76 -0.59
N HIS A 625 -1.79 16.21 0.60
CA HIS A 625 -0.98 17.43 0.75
C HIS A 625 0.37 17.33 0.04
N ARG A 626 1.09 16.21 0.16
CA ARG A 626 2.39 16.02 -0.52
C ARG A 626 2.25 15.97 -2.04
N LEU A 627 1.28 15.21 -2.56
CA LEU A 627 0.99 15.16 -4.00
C LEU A 627 0.60 16.53 -4.54
N THR A 628 -0.13 17.31 -3.75
CA THR A 628 -0.46 18.71 -4.09
C THR A 628 0.83 19.51 -4.26
N LEU A 629 1.73 19.51 -3.28
CA LEU A 629 3.02 20.23 -3.36
C LEU A 629 3.92 19.71 -4.49
N GLN A 630 3.95 18.40 -4.74
CA GLN A 630 4.78 17.79 -5.79
C GLN A 630 4.34 18.21 -7.19
N ARG A 631 3.03 18.45 -7.39
CA ARG A 631 2.40 18.78 -8.68
C ARG A 631 1.97 20.25 -8.81
N LEU A 632 2.39 21.12 -7.89
CA LEU A 632 2.16 22.56 -8.05
C LEU A 632 2.87 23.04 -9.32
N PRO A 633 2.23 23.88 -10.16
CA PRO A 633 2.84 24.46 -11.35
C PRO A 633 3.79 25.63 -11.00
N ILE A 634 4.37 25.59 -9.81
CA ILE A 634 5.30 26.57 -9.25
C ILE A 634 6.40 25.75 -8.60
N GLY A 635 7.67 26.12 -8.82
CA GLY A 635 8.79 25.48 -8.19
C GLY A 635 8.75 25.70 -6.68
N ALA A 636 8.80 24.63 -5.87
CA ALA A 636 8.73 24.71 -4.42
C ALA A 636 9.79 23.82 -3.77
N CYS A 637 10.61 24.40 -2.89
CA CYS A 637 11.52 23.65 -2.04
C CYS A 637 11.43 24.10 -0.58
N THR A 638 11.72 23.17 0.34
CA THR A 638 11.79 23.48 1.77
C THR A 638 13.19 23.22 2.28
N LEU A 639 13.64 24.06 3.22
CA LEU A 639 14.97 24.04 3.80
C LEU A 639 14.86 23.83 5.31
N ASP A 640 15.86 23.16 5.88
CA ASP A 640 16.03 23.11 7.33
C ASP A 640 16.78 24.34 7.88
N SER A 641 16.99 24.37 9.19
CA SER A 641 17.74 25.44 9.88
C SER A 641 19.21 25.56 9.43
N GLU A 642 19.77 24.54 8.77
CA GLU A 642 21.12 24.53 8.20
C GLU A 642 21.11 24.79 6.67
N GLN A 643 19.99 25.27 6.11
CA GLN A 643 19.79 25.51 4.68
C GLN A 643 20.00 24.25 3.80
N ARG A 644 19.72 23.07 4.34
CA ARG A 644 19.70 21.81 3.58
C ARG A 644 18.31 21.56 3.00
N ILE A 645 18.28 21.08 1.76
CA ILE A 645 17.06 20.81 1.00
C ILE A 645 16.34 19.61 1.64
N GLN A 646 15.10 19.80 2.08
CA GLN A 646 14.22 18.74 2.59
C GLN A 646 13.18 18.28 1.58
N PHE A 647 12.74 19.17 0.70
CA PHE A 647 11.72 18.91 -0.30
C PHE A 647 12.09 19.61 -1.61
N TRP A 648 11.84 18.94 -2.74
CA TRP A 648 12.09 19.44 -4.08
C TRP A 648 10.97 18.91 -4.99
N ASN A 649 10.14 19.79 -5.53
CA ASN A 649 8.99 19.37 -6.35
C ASN A 649 9.36 19.16 -7.82
N SER A 650 8.43 18.57 -8.57
CA SER A 650 8.66 18.22 -9.98
C SER A 650 8.92 19.44 -10.87
N GLU A 651 8.29 20.58 -10.55
CA GLU A 651 8.47 21.81 -11.31
C GLU A 651 9.88 22.39 -11.14
N LEU A 652 10.48 22.32 -9.94
CA LEU A 652 11.88 22.70 -9.77
C LEU A 652 12.83 21.80 -10.55
N THR A 653 12.57 20.49 -10.63
CA THR A 653 13.34 19.59 -11.49
C THR A 653 13.22 19.99 -12.96
N HIS A 654 12.06 20.48 -13.40
CA HIS A 654 11.88 21.01 -14.75
C HIS A 654 12.69 22.29 -14.98
N TYR A 655 12.70 23.23 -14.02
CA TYR A 655 13.44 24.47 -14.13
C TYR A 655 14.96 24.28 -14.09
N THR A 656 15.44 23.44 -13.18
CA THR A 656 16.88 23.32 -12.88
C THR A 656 17.56 22.15 -13.59
N GLY A 657 16.80 21.15 -14.05
CA GLY A 657 17.34 19.88 -14.52
C GLY A 657 17.91 18.97 -13.42
N VAL A 658 17.72 19.33 -12.15
CA VAL A 658 18.22 18.57 -10.99
C VAL A 658 17.11 17.66 -10.43
N ASP A 659 17.42 16.37 -10.37
CA ASP A 659 16.49 15.35 -9.87
C ASP A 659 16.35 15.39 -8.35
N ASP A 660 15.15 15.10 -7.84
CA ASP A 660 14.83 15.25 -6.42
C ASP A 660 15.66 14.31 -5.52
N GLU A 661 15.89 13.06 -5.96
CA GLU A 661 16.71 12.08 -5.25
C GLU A 661 18.17 12.52 -5.06
N SER A 662 18.67 13.38 -5.95
CA SER A 662 20.05 13.83 -5.95
C SER A 662 20.30 15.00 -5.00
N CYS A 663 19.30 15.85 -4.77
CA CYS A 663 19.45 17.09 -4.00
C CYS A 663 18.90 17.02 -2.56
N ILE A 664 18.02 16.08 -2.23
CA ILE A 664 17.46 15.96 -0.87
C ILE A 664 18.58 15.66 0.16
N GLY A 665 18.66 16.51 1.18
CA GLY A 665 19.65 16.48 2.26
C GLY A 665 20.97 17.21 1.94
N ALA A 666 21.14 17.70 0.70
CA ALA A 666 22.27 18.51 0.30
C ALA A 666 22.03 20.00 0.64
N PRO A 667 23.08 20.76 0.95
CA PRO A 667 22.96 22.21 1.16
C PRO A 667 22.82 22.97 -0.16
N LEU A 668 22.13 24.11 -0.14
CA LEU A 668 21.81 24.91 -1.35
C LEU A 668 23.01 25.25 -2.24
N TRP A 669 24.16 25.56 -1.65
CA TRP A 669 25.37 25.93 -2.40
C TRP A 669 26.00 24.77 -3.20
N THR A 670 25.52 23.53 -3.05
CA THR A 670 26.00 22.37 -3.84
C THR A 670 25.25 22.17 -5.15
N LEU A 671 24.20 22.96 -5.40
CA LEU A 671 23.49 22.94 -6.68
C LEU A 671 24.40 23.41 -7.82
N PRO A 672 24.14 22.99 -9.07
CA PRO A 672 24.86 23.52 -10.23
C PRO A 672 24.55 25.00 -10.45
N ALA A 673 25.57 25.77 -10.87
CA ALA A 673 25.38 27.14 -11.33
C ALA A 673 24.45 27.16 -12.56
N PRO A 674 23.53 28.15 -12.70
CA PRO A 674 23.40 29.39 -11.92
C PRO A 674 22.50 29.29 -10.67
N TRP A 675 21.96 28.12 -10.36
CA TRP A 675 20.94 27.94 -9.30
C TRP A 675 21.52 28.01 -7.89
N SER A 676 22.78 27.59 -7.70
CA SER A 676 23.50 27.75 -6.42
C SER A 676 23.45 29.19 -5.94
N ASP A 677 23.86 30.11 -6.81
CA ASP A 677 24.09 31.51 -6.43
C ASP A 677 22.75 32.19 -6.20
N LEU A 678 21.80 32.01 -7.12
CA LEU A 678 20.46 32.60 -7.02
C LEU A 678 19.73 32.16 -5.75
N LEU A 679 19.66 30.86 -5.46
CA LEU A 679 18.88 30.35 -4.33
C LEU A 679 19.58 30.53 -3.00
N ASN A 680 20.91 30.38 -2.95
CA ASN A 680 21.67 30.60 -1.72
C ASN A 680 21.66 32.08 -1.31
N ASP A 681 21.84 33.00 -2.27
CA ASP A 681 21.78 34.44 -2.01
C ASP A 681 20.38 34.88 -1.61
N PHE A 682 19.33 34.32 -2.24
CA PHE A 682 17.96 34.64 -1.89
C PHE A 682 17.54 34.08 -0.51
N ALA A 683 17.93 32.84 -0.20
CA ALA A 683 17.68 32.24 1.11
C ALA A 683 18.33 33.06 2.24
N SER A 684 19.57 33.52 2.01
CA SER A 684 20.38 34.24 3.00
C SER A 684 20.11 35.76 3.07
N GLY A 685 19.54 36.37 2.03
CA GLY A 685 19.25 37.82 2.01
C GLY A 685 18.08 38.24 2.91
N ASP A 686 17.85 39.54 3.10
CA ASP A 686 16.72 40.01 3.94
C ASP A 686 15.38 40.12 3.20
N SER A 687 15.38 40.05 1.85
CA SER A 687 14.18 40.23 1.04
C SER A 687 13.34 38.96 0.97
N TYR A 688 12.06 39.05 1.34
CA TYR A 688 11.09 37.94 1.26
C TYR A 688 10.58 37.66 -0.16
N HIS A 689 10.81 38.59 -1.10
CA HIS A 689 10.34 38.51 -2.47
C HIS A 689 11.33 39.19 -3.43
N LYS A 690 11.56 38.58 -4.59
CA LYS A 690 12.29 39.17 -5.73
C LYS A 690 11.51 38.88 -7.02
N THR A 691 11.17 39.91 -7.77
CA THR A 691 10.38 39.79 -9.01
C THR A 691 11.28 39.92 -10.24
N ALA A 692 10.94 39.20 -11.32
CA ALA A 692 11.55 39.35 -12.63
C ALA A 692 13.10 39.27 -12.63
N VAL A 693 13.66 38.33 -11.87
CA VAL A 693 15.10 38.06 -11.87
C VAL A 693 15.46 37.39 -13.19
N GLN A 694 16.28 38.06 -13.98
CA GLN A 694 16.71 37.55 -15.28
C GLN A 694 17.87 36.57 -15.11
N LEU A 695 17.71 35.36 -15.65
CA LEU A 695 18.75 34.33 -15.73
C LEU A 695 18.97 33.96 -17.20
N GLU A 696 20.23 33.73 -17.58
CA GLU A 696 20.57 33.23 -18.90
C GLU A 696 20.68 31.70 -18.85
N LEU A 697 19.69 31.02 -19.43
CA LEU A 697 19.59 29.55 -19.48
C LEU A 697 19.56 29.13 -20.94
N ASP A 698 20.44 28.21 -21.35
CA ASP A 698 20.58 27.72 -22.74
C ASP A 698 20.72 28.85 -23.79
N GLY A 699 21.38 29.95 -23.42
CA GLY A 699 21.58 31.12 -24.28
C GLY A 699 20.32 31.95 -24.53
N ARG A 700 19.26 31.77 -23.72
CA ARG A 700 18.04 32.58 -23.75
C ARG A 700 17.79 33.21 -22.38
N PRO A 701 17.35 34.48 -22.34
CA PRO A 701 16.95 35.10 -21.08
C PRO A 701 15.62 34.52 -20.61
N ARG A 702 15.58 34.05 -19.36
CA ARG A 702 14.36 33.67 -18.64
C ARG A 702 14.18 34.57 -17.42
N TRP A 703 12.94 34.81 -17.04
CA TRP A 703 12.60 35.65 -15.88
C TRP A 703 11.95 34.79 -14.80
N PHE A 704 12.52 34.84 -13.60
CA PHE A 704 12.01 34.12 -12.46
C PHE A 704 11.59 35.07 -11.34
N THR A 705 10.47 34.75 -10.72
CA THR A 705 10.00 35.41 -9.50
C THR A 705 10.21 34.45 -8.33
N LEU A 706 10.83 34.96 -7.26
CA LEU A 706 11.16 34.19 -6.06
C LEU A 706 10.43 34.72 -4.83
N HIS A 707 9.92 33.80 -4.01
CA HIS A 707 9.31 34.09 -2.72
C HIS A 707 9.91 33.20 -1.64
N LYS A 708 10.06 33.72 -0.43
CA LYS A 708 10.43 32.91 0.73
C LYS A 708 9.53 33.16 1.93
N ALA A 709 9.33 32.13 2.72
CA ALA A 709 8.57 32.19 3.97
C ALA A 709 9.27 31.38 5.06
N SER A 710 9.33 31.92 6.29
CA SER A 710 9.82 31.19 7.46
C SER A 710 8.68 30.37 8.09
N LEU A 711 8.97 29.11 8.44
CA LEU A 711 8.06 28.22 9.17
C LEU A 711 8.39 28.28 10.66
N ASP A 712 7.86 29.28 11.36
CA ASP A 712 7.99 29.42 12.82
C ASP A 712 6.89 28.63 13.53
N SER A 713 7.07 27.31 13.67
CA SER A 713 6.26 26.51 14.59
C SER A 713 7.06 25.35 15.18
N ALA A 714 7.41 25.49 16.47
CA ALA A 714 7.87 24.50 17.45
C ALA A 714 8.94 23.46 16.99
N ALA A 715 10.17 23.68 17.48
CA ALA A 715 11.32 22.77 17.61
C ALA A 715 12.22 22.53 16.38
N ARG A 716 11.80 22.82 15.14
CA ARG A 716 12.69 22.81 13.96
C ARG A 716 12.28 23.93 13.00
N GLY A 717 12.95 25.08 13.09
CA GLY A 717 12.76 26.16 12.11
C GLY A 717 13.12 25.69 10.71
N GLY A 718 12.30 26.06 9.73
CA GLY A 718 12.51 25.74 8.32
C GLY A 718 12.08 26.90 7.44
N MET A 719 12.51 26.91 6.19
CA MET A 719 12.17 27.95 5.21
C MET A 719 11.55 27.30 3.98
N VAL A 720 10.53 27.92 3.40
CA VAL A 720 9.96 27.54 2.10
C VAL A 720 10.43 28.56 1.07
N LEU A 721 10.95 28.08 -0.05
CA LEU A 721 11.23 28.90 -1.24
C LEU A 721 10.25 28.51 -2.35
N LEU A 722 9.68 29.51 -3.01
CA LEU A 722 8.86 29.35 -4.21
C LEU A 722 9.54 30.07 -5.38
N ILE A 723 9.50 29.46 -6.56
CA ILE A 723 10.07 29.97 -7.80
C ILE A 723 9.02 29.85 -8.90
N GLU A 724 8.75 30.92 -9.62
CA GLU A 724 7.80 30.96 -10.74
C GLU A 724 8.50 31.46 -12.00
N ASP A 725 8.29 30.79 -13.14
CA ASP A 725 8.81 31.22 -14.45
C ASP A 725 7.80 32.20 -15.09
N GLU A 726 8.17 33.48 -15.19
CA GLU A 726 7.35 34.54 -15.78
C GLU A 726 7.77 34.88 -17.23
N THR A 727 8.61 34.06 -17.86
CA THR A 727 9.20 34.38 -19.18
C THR A 727 8.13 34.64 -20.25
N GLU A 728 7.10 33.80 -20.32
CA GLU A 728 6.02 33.95 -21.30
C GLU A 728 5.20 35.23 -21.06
N TYR A 729 4.87 35.52 -19.80
CA TYR A 729 4.11 36.70 -19.43
C TYR A 729 4.86 38.00 -19.78
N GLN A 730 6.17 38.05 -19.50
CA GLN A 730 7.00 39.21 -19.83
C GLN A 730 7.10 39.44 -21.35
N LEU A 731 7.20 38.37 -22.14
CA LEU A 731 7.23 38.47 -23.61
C LEU A 731 5.89 38.95 -24.16
N ILE A 732 4.77 38.42 -23.67
CA ILE A 732 3.42 38.84 -24.07
C ILE A 732 3.18 40.30 -23.70
N ALA A 733 3.52 40.72 -22.49
CA ALA A 733 3.34 42.11 -22.04
C ALA A 733 4.12 43.09 -22.93
N LYS A 734 5.36 42.74 -23.32
CA LYS A 734 6.17 43.56 -24.22
C LYS A 734 5.56 43.67 -25.62
N ASN A 735 5.04 42.57 -26.16
CA ASN A 735 4.37 42.55 -27.47
C ASN A 735 3.06 43.34 -27.45
N LEU A 736 2.26 43.19 -26.38
CA LEU A 736 1.00 43.90 -26.21
C LEU A 736 1.20 45.42 -26.15
N ALA A 737 2.18 45.88 -25.37
CA ALA A 737 2.51 47.30 -25.26
C ALA A 737 2.95 47.91 -26.61
N HIS A 738 3.59 47.11 -27.47
CA HIS A 738 3.95 47.52 -28.82
C HIS A 738 2.73 47.60 -29.75
N GLN A 739 1.85 46.60 -29.71
CA GLN A 739 0.63 46.56 -30.50
C GLN A 739 -0.35 47.67 -30.14
N GLU A 740 -0.51 47.98 -28.85
CA GLU A 740 -1.41 49.04 -28.37
C GLU A 740 -0.97 50.43 -28.89
N ARG A 741 0.34 50.68 -28.94
CA ARG A 741 0.89 51.91 -29.54
C ARG A 741 0.58 52.00 -31.04
N LEU A 742 0.74 50.91 -31.78
CA LEU A 742 0.44 50.87 -33.22
C LEU A 742 -1.06 51.05 -33.50
N ALA A 743 -1.93 50.42 -32.70
CA ALA A 743 -3.38 50.54 -32.83
C ALA A 743 -3.87 51.97 -32.56
N SER A 744 -3.31 52.64 -31.53
CA SER A 744 -3.60 54.04 -31.22
C SER A 744 -3.22 54.99 -32.36
N ILE A 745 -2.03 54.80 -32.94
CA ILE A 745 -1.59 55.55 -34.14
C ILE A 745 -2.51 55.27 -35.33
N GLY A 746 -2.96 54.03 -35.50
CA GLY A 746 -3.84 53.65 -36.60
C GLY A 746 -5.24 54.27 -36.52
N GLN A 747 -5.82 54.33 -35.33
CA GLN A 747 -7.12 54.97 -35.09
C GLN A 747 -7.04 56.49 -35.25
N PHE A 748 -5.96 57.10 -34.75
CA PHE A 748 -5.69 58.53 -34.96
C PHE A 748 -5.55 58.88 -36.45
N ALA A 749 -4.77 58.11 -37.21
CA ALA A 749 -4.56 58.34 -38.64
C ALA A 749 -5.85 58.21 -39.47
N ALA A 750 -6.72 57.25 -39.14
CA ALA A 750 -8.01 57.07 -39.82
C ALA A 750 -8.98 58.24 -39.54
N GLY A 751 -9.03 58.73 -38.29
CA GLY A 751 -9.84 59.89 -37.91
C GLY A 751 -9.38 61.17 -38.61
N VAL A 752 -8.07 61.45 -38.55
CA VAL A 752 -7.45 62.61 -39.22
C VAL A 752 -7.72 62.58 -40.73
N ALA A 753 -7.71 61.40 -41.35
CA ALA A 753 -7.95 61.29 -42.78
C ALA A 753 -9.37 61.65 -43.20
N HIS A 754 -10.36 61.29 -42.39
CA HIS A 754 -11.76 61.61 -42.68
C HIS A 754 -12.05 63.10 -42.41
N GLU A 755 -11.49 63.66 -41.34
CA GLU A 755 -11.69 65.07 -40.98
C GLU A 755 -10.95 66.06 -41.87
N ILE A 756 -9.77 65.69 -42.40
CA ILE A 756 -9.03 66.53 -43.37
C ILE A 756 -9.56 66.31 -44.80
N GLY A 757 -9.94 65.08 -45.16
CA GLY A 757 -10.39 64.76 -46.52
C GLY A 757 -11.64 65.54 -46.95
N ASN A 758 -12.60 65.73 -46.04
CA ASN A 758 -13.85 66.44 -46.31
C ASN A 758 -13.66 67.93 -46.68
N PRO A 759 -12.97 68.76 -45.88
CA PRO A 759 -12.74 70.17 -46.23
C PRO A 759 -11.83 70.33 -47.45
N VAL A 760 -10.84 69.45 -47.64
CA VAL A 760 -9.97 69.45 -48.83
C VAL A 760 -10.78 69.20 -50.11
N THR A 761 -11.72 68.25 -50.07
CA THR A 761 -12.64 68.00 -51.18
C THR A 761 -13.54 69.21 -51.45
N GLY A 762 -14.03 69.88 -50.39
CA GLY A 762 -14.80 71.11 -50.50
C GLY A 762 -14.01 72.26 -51.15
N ILE A 763 -12.77 72.48 -50.74
CA ILE A 763 -11.88 73.50 -51.31
C ILE A 763 -11.60 73.21 -52.78
N ALA A 764 -11.34 71.96 -53.15
CA ALA A 764 -11.13 71.56 -54.54
C ALA A 764 -12.38 71.86 -55.40
N CYS A 765 -13.57 71.58 -54.88
CA CYS A 765 -14.84 71.82 -55.59
C CYS A 765 -15.11 73.32 -55.78
N LEU A 766 -14.88 74.14 -54.74
CA LEU A 766 -15.00 75.60 -54.83
C LEU A 766 -13.99 76.19 -55.83
N ALA A 767 -12.75 75.72 -55.82
CA ALA A 767 -11.72 76.15 -56.77
C ALA A 767 -12.08 75.75 -58.22
N GLN A 768 -12.63 74.55 -58.42
CA GLN A 768 -13.13 74.12 -59.73
C GLN A 768 -14.32 74.96 -60.21
N ASN A 769 -15.28 75.29 -59.34
CA ASN A 769 -16.39 76.18 -59.69
C ASN A 769 -15.91 77.59 -60.04
N LEU A 770 -14.97 78.13 -59.26
CA LEU A 770 -14.40 79.45 -59.49
C LEU A 770 -13.68 79.54 -60.85
N LYS A 771 -13.09 78.43 -61.31
CA LYS A 771 -12.53 78.31 -62.67
C LYS A 771 -13.59 78.21 -63.78
N LEU A 772 -14.81 77.77 -63.48
CA LEU A 772 -15.89 77.66 -64.46
C LEU A 772 -16.64 78.99 -64.64
N GLU A 773 -16.61 79.88 -63.65
CA GLU A 773 -17.36 81.14 -63.64
C GLU A 773 -16.56 82.37 -64.09
N THR A 774 -15.28 82.22 -64.45
CA THR A 774 -14.43 83.35 -64.84
C THR A 774 -13.51 83.03 -66.02
N ASP A 775 -13.27 84.04 -66.86
CA ASP A 775 -12.30 83.97 -67.97
C ASP A 775 -10.99 84.73 -67.65
N ASN A 776 -10.84 85.25 -66.42
CA ASN A 776 -9.62 85.97 -66.03
C ASN A 776 -8.46 84.98 -65.81
N GLN A 777 -7.43 85.12 -66.65
CA GLN A 777 -6.26 84.25 -66.67
C GLN A 777 -5.55 84.13 -65.31
N GLU A 778 -5.49 85.20 -64.51
CA GLU A 778 -4.85 85.20 -63.18
C GLU A 778 -5.64 84.37 -62.16
N ILE A 779 -6.96 84.37 -62.28
CA ILE A 779 -7.85 83.61 -61.39
C ILE A 779 -7.83 82.13 -61.77
N LEU A 780 -7.75 81.82 -63.06
CA LEU A 780 -7.63 80.44 -63.54
C LEU A 780 -6.34 79.77 -63.06
N THR A 781 -5.19 80.45 -63.17
CA THR A 781 -3.91 79.94 -62.61
C THR A 781 -3.97 79.77 -61.10
N THR A 782 -4.61 80.70 -60.39
CA THR A 782 -4.78 80.58 -58.93
C THR A 782 -5.68 79.38 -58.57
N GLY A 783 -6.76 79.15 -59.32
CA GLY A 783 -7.63 77.98 -59.16
C GLY A 783 -6.89 76.66 -59.41
N ASP A 784 -6.04 76.60 -60.44
CA ASP A 784 -5.20 75.44 -60.71
C ASP A 784 -4.23 75.12 -59.56
N GLN A 785 -3.59 76.15 -59.01
CA GLN A 785 -2.71 76.00 -57.85
C GLN A 785 -3.46 75.45 -56.63
N ILE A 786 -4.69 75.91 -56.37
CA ILE A 786 -5.51 75.43 -55.25
C ILE A 786 -5.90 73.95 -55.43
N VAL A 787 -6.30 73.55 -56.64
CA VAL A 787 -6.62 72.14 -56.95
C VAL A 787 -5.38 71.26 -56.80
N GLU A 788 -4.21 71.70 -57.27
CA GLU A 788 -2.98 70.95 -57.12
C GLU A 788 -2.58 70.76 -55.64
N GLN A 789 -2.75 71.81 -54.81
CA GLN A 789 -2.49 71.69 -53.37
C GLN A 789 -3.48 70.77 -52.66
N THR A 790 -4.76 70.78 -53.04
CA THR A 790 -5.76 69.88 -52.45
C THR A 790 -5.51 68.41 -52.85
N ASP A 791 -5.08 68.15 -54.08
CA ASP A 791 -4.65 66.81 -54.51
C ASP A 791 -3.40 66.33 -53.77
N ARG A 792 -2.47 67.24 -53.48
CA ARG A 792 -1.28 66.93 -52.68
C ARG A 792 -1.64 66.54 -51.25
N ILE A 793 -2.53 67.29 -50.59
CA ILE A 793 -3.00 66.96 -49.24
C ILE A 793 -3.71 65.60 -49.24
N SER A 794 -4.59 65.36 -50.22
CA SER A 794 -5.28 64.08 -50.40
C SER A 794 -4.34 62.87 -50.57
N ARG A 795 -3.18 63.06 -51.23
CA ARG A 795 -2.16 61.99 -51.36
C ARG A 795 -1.44 61.71 -50.04
N ILE A 796 -1.06 62.74 -49.29
CA ILE A 796 -0.38 62.61 -47.99
C ILE A 796 -1.28 61.87 -47.00
N VAL A 797 -2.55 62.28 -46.92
CA VAL A 797 -3.56 61.67 -46.05
C VAL A 797 -3.77 60.18 -46.39
N ARG A 798 -3.89 59.83 -47.68
CA ARG A 798 -4.02 58.43 -48.12
C ARG A 798 -2.77 57.59 -47.81
N SER A 799 -1.58 58.19 -47.78
CA SER A 799 -0.35 57.50 -47.37
C SER A 799 -0.32 57.22 -45.87
N LEU A 800 -0.82 58.15 -45.05
CA LEU A 800 -0.95 58.02 -43.60
C LEU A 800 -1.90 56.86 -43.22
N VAL A 801 -3.06 56.77 -43.89
CA VAL A 801 -4.06 55.72 -43.65
C VAL A 801 -3.53 54.34 -44.04
N ARG A 802 -2.79 54.24 -45.15
CA ARG A 802 -2.17 52.98 -45.57
C ARG A 802 -1.15 52.48 -44.54
N PHE A 803 -0.28 53.36 -44.04
CA PHE A 803 0.67 53.02 -42.97
C PHE A 803 -0.02 52.50 -41.69
N ALA A 804 -1.13 53.12 -41.32
CA ALA A 804 -1.94 52.75 -40.16
C ALA A 804 -2.68 51.40 -40.30
N HIS A 805 -3.04 50.99 -41.51
CA HIS A 805 -3.82 49.78 -41.76
C HIS A 805 -2.98 48.51 -41.99
N THR A 806 -1.68 48.63 -42.27
CA THR A 806 -0.81 47.46 -42.50
C THR A 806 -0.70 46.56 -41.27
N GLY A 807 -0.81 47.10 -40.04
CA GLY A 807 -0.83 46.29 -38.81
C GLY A 807 -2.17 45.57 -38.53
N ARG A 808 -3.20 45.75 -39.38
CA ARG A 808 -4.56 45.23 -39.17
C ARG A 808 -5.00 44.16 -40.15
N GLN A 809 -4.17 43.78 -41.13
CA GLN A 809 -4.50 42.63 -42.00
C GLN A 809 -4.31 41.32 -41.23
N GLN A 810 -5.32 40.95 -40.46
CA GLN A 810 -5.58 39.57 -40.06
C GLN A 810 -5.84 38.75 -41.33
N ASN A 811 -4.81 38.08 -41.83
CA ASN A 811 -4.86 36.70 -42.26
C ASN A 811 -3.44 36.21 -42.49
N SER A 812 -3.12 35.07 -41.88
CA SER A 812 -1.91 34.29 -42.01
C SER A 812 -1.41 34.23 -43.46
N GLY A 813 -0.48 35.11 -43.84
CA GLY A 813 0.37 34.90 -44.99
C GLY A 813 1.34 33.80 -44.60
N GLU A 814 1.07 32.55 -45.00
CA GLU A 814 2.06 31.49 -44.89
C GLU A 814 3.36 31.98 -45.53
N HIS A 815 4.48 31.90 -44.81
CA HIS A 815 5.79 32.17 -45.39
C HIS A 815 6.06 31.09 -46.46
N LEU A 816 5.76 31.44 -47.71
CA LEU A 816 5.88 30.55 -48.85
C LEU A 816 7.34 30.58 -49.36
N PRO A 817 7.85 29.45 -49.90
CA PRO A 817 9.14 29.43 -50.58
C PRO A 817 9.08 30.34 -51.80
N THR A 818 9.73 31.50 -51.71
CA THR A 818 9.69 32.55 -52.72
C THR A 818 11.07 32.72 -53.33
N SER A 819 11.16 32.67 -54.66
CA SER A 819 12.37 32.91 -55.44
C SER A 819 12.74 34.40 -55.43
N LEU A 820 13.92 34.72 -54.86
CA LEU A 820 14.40 36.10 -54.81
C LEU A 820 14.70 36.66 -56.21
N HIS A 821 15.15 35.81 -57.13
CA HIS A 821 15.44 36.21 -58.51
C HIS A 821 14.16 36.66 -59.23
N ASP A 822 13.08 35.90 -59.09
CA ASP A 822 11.82 36.20 -59.78
C ASP A 822 11.15 37.44 -59.19
N LEU A 823 11.20 37.58 -57.86
CA LEU A 823 10.67 38.75 -57.16
C LEU A 823 11.45 40.04 -57.51
N ALA A 824 12.78 39.96 -57.64
CA ALA A 824 13.59 41.07 -58.13
C ALA A 824 13.24 41.41 -59.58
N ALA A 825 13.06 40.41 -60.45
CA ALA A 825 12.70 40.61 -61.85
C ALA A 825 11.30 41.22 -62.02
N ASP A 826 10.31 40.75 -61.24
CA ASP A 826 8.96 41.33 -61.20
C ASP A 826 8.97 42.78 -60.71
N SER A 827 9.72 43.06 -59.65
CA SER A 827 9.86 44.41 -59.11
C SER A 827 10.48 45.37 -60.14
N ILE A 828 11.53 44.94 -60.85
CA ILE A 828 12.15 45.73 -61.92
C ILE A 828 11.13 46.00 -63.04
N ARG A 829 10.38 44.98 -63.49
CA ARG A 829 9.35 45.14 -64.53
C ARG A 829 8.29 46.17 -64.13
N LEU A 830 7.81 46.12 -62.89
CA LEU A 830 6.80 47.03 -62.37
C LEU A 830 7.34 48.46 -62.27
N VAL A 831 8.58 48.63 -61.79
CA VAL A 831 9.21 49.94 -61.66
C VAL A 831 9.52 50.55 -63.03
N GLN A 832 9.86 49.76 -64.05
CA GLN A 832 10.09 50.24 -65.43
C GLN A 832 8.83 50.71 -66.18
N LEU A 833 7.63 50.41 -65.67
CA LEU A 833 6.39 50.92 -66.25
C LEU A 833 6.20 52.42 -65.99
N ASP A 834 6.82 52.96 -64.94
CA ASP A 834 6.81 54.40 -64.66
C ASP A 834 7.79 55.14 -65.60
N SER A 835 7.31 56.25 -66.16
CA SER A 835 8.00 57.06 -67.17
C SER A 835 9.35 57.63 -66.70
N ARG A 836 9.53 57.85 -65.39
CA ARG A 836 10.75 58.43 -64.80
C ARG A 836 11.88 57.42 -64.61
N THR A 837 11.54 56.16 -64.39
CA THR A 837 12.46 55.03 -64.14
C THR A 837 12.91 54.35 -65.41
N ARG A 838 12.27 54.62 -66.57
CA ARG A 838 12.67 54.08 -67.89
C ARG A 838 14.07 54.49 -68.35
N GLN A 839 14.63 55.57 -67.79
CA GLN A 839 15.98 56.04 -68.11
C GLN A 839 17.07 55.39 -67.24
N GLN A 840 16.74 54.44 -66.36
CA GLN A 840 17.72 53.79 -65.47
C GLN A 840 18.08 52.38 -65.97
N GLN A 841 19.33 51.98 -65.78
CA GLN A 841 19.82 50.64 -66.11
C GLN A 841 19.78 49.72 -64.88
N PHE A 842 18.77 48.84 -64.82
CA PHE A 842 18.65 47.83 -63.77
C PHE A 842 19.39 46.55 -64.15
N GLU A 843 20.24 46.06 -63.26
CA GLU A 843 20.96 44.79 -63.43
C GLU A 843 20.63 43.83 -62.29
N ASN A 844 19.95 42.72 -62.63
CA ASN A 844 19.65 41.66 -61.70
C ASN A 844 20.75 40.59 -61.75
N ARG A 845 21.56 40.49 -60.68
CA ARG A 845 22.61 39.48 -60.50
C ARG A 845 22.24 38.41 -59.46
N VAL A 846 20.99 38.40 -59.00
CA VAL A 846 20.52 37.44 -57.99
C VAL A 846 20.55 36.02 -58.57
N PRO A 847 21.19 35.03 -57.92
CA PRO A 847 21.13 33.64 -58.35
C PRO A 847 19.69 33.09 -58.32
N ALA A 848 19.27 32.36 -59.36
CA ALA A 848 17.91 31.80 -59.49
C ALA A 848 17.57 30.74 -58.43
N GLU A 849 18.56 30.18 -57.75
CA GLU A 849 18.41 29.09 -56.77
C GLU A 849 18.09 29.59 -55.35
N LEU A 850 18.17 30.90 -55.09
CA LEU A 850 17.97 31.47 -53.75
C LEU A 850 16.49 31.65 -53.43
N GLN A 851 16.03 30.90 -52.42
CA GLN A 851 14.67 30.97 -51.90
C GLN A 851 14.63 31.44 -50.43
N ILE A 852 13.66 32.29 -50.12
CA ILE A 852 13.34 32.76 -48.77
C ILE A 852 11.94 32.32 -48.37
N ALA A 853 11.71 32.13 -47.07
CA ALA A 853 10.38 31.93 -46.51
C ALA A 853 9.77 33.31 -46.23
N ALA A 854 8.90 33.81 -47.11
CA ALA A 854 8.36 35.16 -46.99
C ALA A 854 6.99 35.32 -47.65
N ASP A 855 6.28 36.40 -47.30
CA ASP A 855 5.10 36.85 -48.03
C ASP A 855 5.54 37.53 -49.33
N PRO A 856 5.22 36.97 -50.52
CA PRO A 856 5.61 37.55 -51.81
C PRO A 856 5.10 38.97 -52.02
N GLN A 857 3.91 39.32 -51.50
CA GLN A 857 3.31 40.64 -51.69
C GLN A 857 4.02 41.70 -50.86
N GLN A 858 4.31 41.39 -49.59
CA GLN A 858 5.06 42.29 -48.71
C GLN A 858 6.51 42.46 -49.17
N MET A 859 7.15 41.38 -49.62
CA MET A 859 8.51 41.46 -50.17
C MET A 859 8.55 42.23 -51.49
N LEU A 860 7.57 42.06 -52.38
CA LEU A 860 7.45 42.87 -53.60
C LEU A 860 7.35 44.37 -53.26
N GLN A 861 6.60 44.72 -52.22
CA GLN A 861 6.49 46.10 -51.73
C GLN A 861 7.83 46.65 -51.20
N VAL A 862 8.62 45.82 -50.50
CA VAL A 862 9.97 46.18 -50.07
C VAL A 862 10.85 46.53 -51.27
N PHE A 863 10.89 45.66 -52.28
CA PHE A 863 11.70 45.89 -53.48
C PHE A 863 11.26 47.13 -54.25
N ILE A 864 9.95 47.35 -54.46
CA ILE A 864 9.45 48.55 -55.16
C ILE A 864 9.87 49.83 -54.43
N ASN A 865 9.76 49.88 -53.10
CA ASN A 865 10.14 51.06 -52.32
C ASN A 865 11.65 51.34 -52.41
N LEU A 866 12.47 50.29 -52.33
CA LEU A 866 13.93 50.44 -52.41
C LEU A 866 14.40 50.80 -53.82
N LEU A 867 13.82 50.20 -54.87
CA LEU A 867 14.15 50.50 -56.27
C LEU A 867 13.69 51.90 -56.68
N ASN A 868 12.53 52.36 -56.22
CA ASN A 868 12.09 53.75 -56.43
C ASN A 868 13.02 54.73 -55.71
N ASN A 869 13.43 54.43 -54.48
CA ASN A 869 14.41 55.27 -53.78
C ASN A 869 15.77 55.31 -54.48
N ALA A 870 16.26 54.16 -54.97
CA ALA A 870 17.50 54.06 -55.73
C ALA A 870 17.42 54.81 -57.07
N SER A 871 16.28 54.74 -57.76
CA SER A 871 16.04 55.48 -59.01
C SER A 871 15.93 56.98 -58.79
N ASP A 872 15.26 57.42 -57.73
CA ASP A 872 15.13 58.85 -57.42
C ASP A 872 16.46 59.49 -57.02
N ALA A 873 17.39 58.70 -56.46
CA ALA A 873 18.71 59.16 -56.06
C ALA A 873 19.74 59.15 -57.21
N SER A 874 19.49 58.37 -58.26
CA SER A 874 20.42 58.15 -59.37
C SER A 874 20.25 59.19 -60.50
N PRO A 875 21.34 59.65 -61.15
CA PRO A 875 21.24 60.49 -62.35
C PRO A 875 20.65 59.70 -63.53
N ASP A 876 20.20 60.40 -64.59
CA ASP A 876 19.71 59.76 -65.83
C ASP A 876 20.78 58.81 -66.41
N ASP A 877 20.38 57.62 -66.91
CA ASP A 877 21.25 56.48 -67.27
C ASP A 877 22.08 55.88 -66.11
N GLY A 878 21.70 56.16 -64.87
CA GLY A 878 22.29 55.55 -63.67
C GLY A 878 22.12 54.02 -63.63
N ARG A 879 23.13 53.34 -63.06
CA ARG A 879 23.13 51.88 -62.92
C ARG A 879 22.70 51.49 -61.50
N ILE A 880 21.70 50.64 -61.40
CA ILE A 880 21.20 50.06 -60.14
C ILE A 880 21.43 48.54 -60.20
N VAL A 881 22.26 48.03 -59.28
CA VAL A 881 22.64 46.62 -59.25
C VAL A 881 21.97 45.94 -58.05
N ILE A 882 21.25 44.85 -58.33
CA ILE A 882 20.68 43.96 -57.31
C ILE A 882 21.53 42.68 -57.31
N ASP A 883 22.18 42.37 -56.19
CA ASP A 883 23.00 41.18 -56.01
C ASP A 883 22.57 40.45 -54.74
N ALA A 884 22.68 39.12 -54.70
CA ALA A 884 22.39 38.34 -53.52
C ALA A 884 23.39 37.21 -53.35
N LYS A 885 23.87 37.03 -52.12
CA LYS A 885 24.82 35.97 -51.77
C LYS A 885 24.30 35.18 -50.58
N GLU A 886 24.61 33.91 -50.58
CA GLU A 886 24.35 33.05 -49.45
C GLU A 886 25.51 33.14 -48.44
N GLU A 887 25.20 33.39 -47.17
CA GLU A 887 26.14 33.36 -46.06
C GLU A 887 25.60 32.39 -44.99
N GLN A 888 26.17 31.18 -44.93
CA GLN A 888 25.80 30.09 -43.99
C GLN A 888 24.31 29.69 -44.02
N SER A 889 23.49 30.27 -43.13
CA SER A 889 22.06 30.00 -42.96
C SER A 889 21.17 31.19 -43.32
N ARG A 890 21.77 32.26 -43.87
CA ARG A 890 21.08 33.51 -44.23
C ARG A 890 21.45 33.92 -45.66
N ILE A 891 20.52 34.62 -46.32
CA ILE A 891 20.71 35.23 -47.63
C ILE A 891 20.93 36.72 -47.44
N LYS A 892 22.04 37.22 -47.96
CA LYS A 892 22.41 38.63 -47.97
C LYS A 892 22.10 39.23 -49.33
N LEU A 893 21.02 39.98 -49.40
CA LEU A 893 20.59 40.76 -50.55
C LEU A 893 21.19 42.16 -50.49
N THR A 894 21.71 42.65 -51.60
CA THR A 894 22.32 43.98 -51.72
C THR A 894 21.76 44.72 -52.92
N ILE A 895 21.29 45.95 -52.69
CA ILE A 895 20.83 46.86 -53.74
C ILE A 895 21.76 48.07 -53.72
N THR A 896 22.49 48.29 -54.81
CA THR A 896 23.49 49.35 -54.91
C THR A 896 23.12 50.32 -56.03
N ASP A 897 23.04 51.61 -55.70
CA ASP A 897 22.81 52.69 -56.64
C ASP A 897 24.07 53.57 -56.83
N ASN A 898 24.09 54.33 -57.93
CA ASN A 898 25.15 55.30 -58.25
C ASN A 898 24.70 56.76 -57.97
N GLY A 899 23.78 56.94 -57.03
CA GLY A 899 23.17 58.23 -56.74
C GLY A 899 24.04 59.20 -55.94
N SER A 900 23.43 60.28 -55.47
CA SER A 900 24.10 61.35 -54.72
C SER A 900 24.64 60.94 -53.35
N GLY A 901 24.33 59.73 -52.88
CA GLY A 901 24.60 59.27 -51.52
C GLY A 901 23.77 60.01 -50.47
N ILE A 902 23.92 59.59 -49.21
CA ILE A 902 23.27 60.13 -48.02
C ILE A 902 24.32 60.70 -47.07
N SER A 903 24.03 61.85 -46.46
CA SER A 903 24.91 62.51 -45.48
C SER A 903 25.04 61.70 -44.17
N ALA A 904 26.18 61.81 -43.48
CA ALA A 904 26.40 61.12 -42.21
C ALA A 904 25.45 61.58 -41.08
N GLN A 905 24.87 62.79 -41.18
CA GLN A 905 23.93 63.31 -40.20
C GLN A 905 22.53 62.72 -40.38
N ASP A 906 22.14 62.42 -41.63
CA ASP A 906 20.81 61.90 -41.95
C ASP A 906 20.71 60.39 -41.75
N MET A 907 21.85 59.67 -41.76
CA MET A 907 21.92 58.20 -41.69
C MET A 907 21.14 57.59 -40.51
N ASN A 908 21.19 58.22 -39.34
CA ASN A 908 20.53 57.72 -38.13
C ASN A 908 19.01 57.96 -38.12
N ARG A 909 18.49 58.80 -39.02
CA ARG A 909 17.08 59.21 -39.05
C ARG A 909 16.31 58.62 -40.23
N LEU A 910 16.98 57.90 -41.13
CA LEU A 910 16.40 57.34 -42.34
C LEU A 910 15.21 56.40 -42.09
N PHE A 911 15.21 55.68 -40.98
CA PHE A 911 14.13 54.77 -40.60
C PHE A 911 13.04 55.44 -39.74
N GLU A 912 13.18 56.73 -39.39
CA GLU A 912 12.12 57.48 -38.73
C GLU A 912 10.95 57.73 -39.69
N PRO A 913 9.69 57.45 -39.29
CA PRO A 913 8.53 57.81 -40.09
C PRO A 913 8.51 59.31 -40.43
N PHE A 914 8.14 59.65 -41.67
CA PHE A 914 8.04 61.00 -42.23
C PHE A 914 9.36 61.71 -42.51
N PHE A 915 10.51 61.06 -42.26
CA PHE A 915 11.81 61.62 -42.63
C PHE A 915 12.05 61.48 -44.15
N THR A 916 12.37 62.59 -44.83
CA THR A 916 12.78 62.57 -46.24
C THR A 916 13.74 63.72 -46.54
N THR A 917 14.73 63.46 -47.39
CA THR A 917 15.69 64.45 -47.90
C THR A 917 15.23 65.11 -49.20
N LYS A 918 14.05 64.75 -49.72
CA LYS A 918 13.48 65.24 -50.99
C LYS A 918 12.75 66.58 -50.82
N GLU A 919 12.65 67.36 -51.90
CA GLU A 919 11.87 68.60 -51.90
C GLU A 919 10.41 68.37 -51.46
N PRO A 920 9.78 69.34 -50.77
CA PRO A 920 8.43 69.21 -50.26
C PRO A 920 7.44 68.78 -51.35
N GLY A 921 6.87 67.57 -51.23
CA GLY A 921 5.88 67.02 -52.15
C GLY A 921 6.38 65.91 -53.09
N LYS A 922 7.71 65.64 -53.11
CA LYS A 922 8.30 64.54 -53.90
C LYS A 922 8.56 63.26 -53.09
N GLY A 923 8.38 63.25 -51.75
CA GLY A 923 8.55 62.07 -50.90
C GLY A 923 7.60 62.07 -49.70
N THR A 924 7.09 60.89 -49.34
CA THR A 924 6.17 60.72 -48.18
C THR A 924 6.91 60.47 -46.87
N GLY A 925 8.20 60.10 -46.92
CA GLY A 925 9.01 59.74 -45.75
C GLY A 925 8.56 58.47 -45.02
N LEU A 926 7.63 57.69 -45.61
CA LEU A 926 7.05 56.49 -44.98
C LEU A 926 7.56 55.18 -45.59
N GLY A 927 8.24 55.25 -46.75
CA GLY A 927 8.64 54.05 -47.48
C GLY A 927 9.71 53.23 -46.77
N LEU A 928 10.73 53.89 -46.21
CA LEU A 928 11.87 53.20 -45.61
C LEU A 928 11.59 52.64 -44.21
N SER A 929 10.73 53.32 -43.42
CA SER A 929 10.24 52.81 -42.15
C SER A 929 9.32 51.59 -42.34
N LEU A 930 8.53 51.55 -43.42
CA LEU A 930 7.77 50.37 -43.81
C LEU A 930 8.67 49.18 -44.19
N VAL A 931 9.72 49.45 -44.97
CA VAL A 931 10.72 48.42 -45.33
C VAL A 931 11.36 47.82 -44.08
N TYR A 932 11.74 48.65 -43.11
CA TYR A 932 12.31 48.19 -41.83
C TYR A 932 11.36 47.24 -41.08
N ASN A 933 10.08 47.61 -40.98
CA ASN A 933 9.09 46.79 -40.29
C ASN A 933 8.87 45.44 -41.00
N ILE A 934 8.68 45.44 -42.32
CA ILE A 934 8.44 44.20 -43.09
C ILE A 934 9.65 43.26 -42.96
N ILE A 935 10.89 43.77 -43.08
CA ILE A 935 12.10 42.95 -42.95
C ILE A 935 12.24 42.37 -41.53
N THR A 936 11.89 43.14 -40.51
CA THR A 936 11.94 42.69 -39.11
C THR A 936 10.89 41.61 -38.83
N GLU A 937 9.68 41.73 -39.38
CA GLU A 937 8.63 40.69 -39.33
C GLU A 937 9.07 39.39 -40.01
N HIS A 938 9.93 39.47 -41.03
CA HIS A 938 10.52 38.33 -41.74
C HIS A 938 11.82 37.81 -41.10
N TYR A 939 12.07 38.12 -39.82
CA TYR A 939 13.29 37.73 -39.08
C TYR A 939 14.60 38.18 -39.75
N GLY A 940 14.54 39.25 -40.53
CA GLY A 940 15.66 39.84 -41.26
C GLY A 940 16.26 41.06 -40.56
N SER A 941 17.38 41.55 -41.10
CA SER A 941 17.97 42.84 -40.75
C SER A 941 18.23 43.68 -42.01
N ILE A 942 18.19 45.00 -41.87
CA ILE A 942 18.50 45.96 -42.94
C ILE A 942 19.58 46.94 -42.47
N GLU A 943 20.57 47.16 -43.31
CA GLU A 943 21.67 48.10 -43.10
C GLU A 943 21.85 48.97 -44.35
N LEU A 944 22.25 50.23 -44.16
CA LEU A 944 22.47 51.19 -45.23
C LEU A 944 23.91 51.70 -45.16
N PHE A 945 24.62 51.62 -46.28
CA PHE A 945 25.99 52.10 -46.43
C PHE A 945 26.03 53.20 -47.49
N SER A 946 26.45 54.40 -47.09
CA SER A 946 26.69 55.53 -47.99
C SER A 946 27.95 56.29 -47.54
N PRO A 947 28.87 56.66 -48.45
CA PRO A 947 28.84 56.36 -49.88
C PRO A 947 29.15 54.88 -50.16
N ALA A 948 28.47 54.29 -51.15
CA ALA A 948 28.73 52.92 -51.61
C ALA A 948 30.13 52.79 -52.24
N ASN A 949 30.62 53.84 -52.90
CA ASN A 949 31.98 53.91 -53.43
C ASN A 949 32.82 54.94 -52.66
N LYS A 950 33.65 54.47 -51.72
CA LYS A 950 34.51 55.34 -50.87
C LYS A 950 35.49 56.22 -51.66
N ASN A 951 35.84 55.85 -52.90
CA ASN A 951 36.80 56.60 -53.72
C ASN A 951 36.16 57.75 -54.52
N GLN A 952 34.85 57.66 -54.81
CA GLN A 952 34.12 58.65 -55.61
C GLN A 952 33.05 59.40 -54.81
N ASN A 953 32.87 59.04 -53.53
CA ASN A 953 31.93 59.64 -52.59
C ASN A 953 30.49 59.72 -53.13
N ASN A 954 30.08 58.70 -53.87
CA ASN A 954 28.76 58.56 -54.51
C ASN A 954 28.15 57.17 -54.25
N GLY A 955 26.84 57.08 -54.45
CA GLY A 955 26.02 55.86 -54.35
C GLY A 955 25.57 55.50 -52.93
N THR A 956 24.46 54.78 -52.83
CA THR A 956 24.00 54.13 -51.59
C THR A 956 23.91 52.61 -51.80
N GLN A 957 24.29 51.85 -50.78
CA GLN A 957 24.15 50.39 -50.77
C GLN A 957 23.23 49.99 -49.62
N VAL A 958 22.11 49.36 -49.95
CA VAL A 958 21.17 48.75 -49.00
C VAL A 958 21.51 47.28 -48.88
N VAL A 959 21.76 46.80 -47.66
CA VAL A 959 22.07 45.40 -47.35
C VAL A 959 20.93 44.82 -46.51
N ILE A 960 20.30 43.75 -46.99
CA ILE A 960 19.20 43.08 -46.33
C ILE A 960 19.62 41.63 -46.08
N THR A 961 19.48 41.18 -44.83
CA THR A 961 19.81 39.81 -44.44
C THR A 961 18.54 39.07 -44.06
N LEU A 962 18.20 37.98 -44.74
CA LEU A 962 16.99 37.18 -44.50
C LEU A 962 17.34 35.71 -44.22
N PRO A 963 16.54 34.97 -43.45
CA PRO A 963 16.76 33.54 -43.25
C PRO A 963 16.55 32.76 -44.57
N ARG A 964 17.43 31.79 -44.85
CA ARG A 964 17.28 30.90 -46.01
C ARG A 964 16.09 29.97 -45.79
N TYR A 965 15.33 29.68 -46.86
CA TYR A 965 14.37 28.58 -46.83
C TYR A 965 15.12 27.24 -46.84
N SER A 966 15.16 26.54 -45.71
CA SER A 966 15.58 25.15 -45.63
C SER A 966 14.35 24.27 -45.83
N GLY A 967 14.15 23.74 -47.04
CA GLY A 967 13.14 22.70 -47.25
C GLY A 967 13.43 21.52 -46.33
N ASN A 968 12.45 21.09 -45.54
CA ASN A 968 12.57 19.91 -44.67
C ASN A 968 13.04 18.69 -45.48
N LEU A 969 14.32 18.35 -45.36
CA LEU A 969 14.76 16.96 -45.42
C LEU A 969 14.42 16.36 -44.06
N SER A 970 13.24 15.74 -43.99
CA SER A 970 12.75 14.77 -43.00
C SER A 970 13.23 14.90 -41.55
#